data_AF-A0A6G0SWW6-F1
#
_entry.id   AF-A0A6G0SWW6-F1
#
_cell.length_a   1.000
_cell.length_b   1.000
_cell.length_c   1.000
_cell.angle_alpha   90.00
_cell.angle_beta   90.00
_cell.angle_gamma   90.00
#
_symmetry.space_group_name_H-M   'P 1'
#
loop_
_entity.id
_entity.type
_entity.pdbx_description
1 polymer ?
#
loop_
_entity_poly.entity_id
_entity_poly.type
_entity_poly.pdbx_seq_one_letter_code
_entity_poly.pdbx_strand_id
1 'polypeptide(L)'
;MSGRLRDKYRTFKSGAEKRKHKITKEHQHERQKNSLFKFFKKDQNYSTAGSSQIESQINKNFQLSDSDDNINSEKVQSSDSDNGEYENIKQNYNLQPKEDIEIREVPEEENCDNEDLGNWPQNINDKLRIYFVKNPPSKIINFNFPSNDEGRKFSVKHYDRIMANGENVIRNWLLYSKSLNRVFCMYCRLFPSKSISSLASIGFSNWKQISERLKEHELSIPHNTAQEKWIQLRMRLDLHKTVDNNIQDNLNIEKERWRSILKRIIACIEFLAEHNDAFRGTNSKLFTANNGKFLELIQMIAKFDIIMADHLRRVCNDEIHDHYLGPRIQNELISIIATKICNEIINRIKQSKYFTILLDGTPDKSHKEQLTFLIRIVEISKNLKYEINEYFICFIHTSKKSGLNLTEEIKQQLKLMNLDLKNCRGQAYDNGANMIGRKQGVQSRIISENSRAFFVPCTAHSLNLLLGDMASSVPAAMTFFGVIQRIYTIFSASTERWTILLKYLSDFTLKPISDTRWESRIESIKPIRFQLCQVHDALVEVSELTKDPKIKSESSSLANYEFSYDFILSVVIWYELLSAINKVSKSLQSESMELSNAVQLLSGLKDFFTNFREKGFQLSKKTAQKLCEDIGTPAIFKQSRILKKSKQFGYESNDTRTVSNEQKFYQDYFLTVVDQAIVSINQRFEQLSHHSENFGFLYNIENLKLFEDETLRKHCMDLEILLKDGENCDLSGIELFDELKIFCRILNKPKTSIDECLNLIESTCGSFPNISIALRILLTLPITTASAERSFSKLKIIKNYLRTTMLQDRLSDLAIISIERDLCENIDYNDIIEKFAEIKARKINF
;
A
#
# COMPACT_ATOMS: atom_id res chain seq x y z
N MET A 1 44.83 2.77 -22.98
CA MET A 1 45.50 1.85 -22.02
C MET A 1 44.54 0.73 -21.66
N SER A 2 44.87 -0.52 -22.01
CA SER A 2 43.99 -1.67 -21.78
C SER A 2 43.85 -1.99 -20.28
N GLY A 3 42.68 -2.47 -19.88
CA GLY A 3 42.30 -2.71 -18.47
C GLY A 3 43.23 -3.66 -17.69
N ARG A 4 44.17 -4.35 -18.37
CA ARG A 4 45.14 -5.26 -17.74
C ARG A 4 46.27 -4.55 -16.97
N LEU A 5 46.46 -3.23 -17.12
CA LEU A 5 47.50 -2.49 -16.39
C LEU A 5 47.03 -1.95 -15.02
N ARG A 6 45.72 -1.90 -14.74
CA ARG A 6 45.18 -1.39 -13.45
C ARG A 6 45.30 -2.38 -12.29
N ASP A 7 45.37 -3.67 -12.56
CA ASP A 7 45.39 -4.69 -11.50
C ASP A 7 46.77 -4.92 -10.86
N LYS A 8 47.83 -4.31 -11.41
CA LYS A 8 49.21 -4.47 -10.90
C LYS A 8 49.48 -3.77 -9.56
N TYR A 9 48.58 -2.90 -9.09
CA TYR A 9 48.80 -2.06 -7.89
C TYR A 9 47.80 -2.27 -6.75
N ARG A 10 46.91 -3.28 -6.82
CA ARG A 10 45.98 -3.60 -5.72
C ARG A 10 46.54 -4.75 -4.87
N THR A 11 47.14 -4.41 -3.74
CA THR A 11 47.50 -5.38 -2.70
C THR A 11 46.25 -5.76 -1.91
N PHE A 12 45.71 -6.96 -2.16
CA PHE A 12 44.61 -7.51 -1.37
C PHE A 12 45.16 -8.18 -0.10
N LYS A 13 44.68 -7.75 1.08
CA LYS A 13 45.00 -8.42 2.35
C LYS A 13 44.63 -9.90 2.26
N SER A 14 45.54 -10.77 2.69
CA SER A 14 45.34 -12.21 2.64
C SER A 14 44.16 -12.63 3.52
N GLY A 15 43.56 -13.80 3.24
CA GLY A 15 42.49 -14.34 4.07
C GLY A 15 42.91 -14.53 5.54
N ALA A 16 44.19 -14.80 5.79
CA ALA A 16 44.75 -14.91 7.14
C ALA A 16 44.81 -13.54 7.85
N GLU A 17 45.20 -12.48 7.15
CA GLU A 17 45.22 -11.11 7.71
C GLU A 17 43.80 -10.61 8.02
N LYS A 18 42.82 -10.92 7.16
CA LYS A 18 41.41 -10.58 7.43
C LYS A 18 40.88 -11.28 8.68
N ARG A 19 41.26 -12.54 8.90
CA ARG A 19 40.91 -13.30 10.12
C ARG A 19 41.58 -12.74 11.36
N LYS A 20 42.88 -12.40 11.31
CA LYS A 20 43.58 -11.72 12.41
C LYS A 20 42.90 -10.39 12.76
N HIS A 21 42.57 -9.58 11.77
CA HIS A 21 41.92 -8.28 11.98
C HIS A 21 40.52 -8.40 12.58
N LYS A 22 39.76 -9.46 12.22
CA LYS A 22 38.46 -9.76 12.82
C LYS A 22 38.60 -10.11 14.31
N ILE A 23 39.55 -10.98 14.66
CA ILE A 23 39.83 -11.38 16.05
C ILE A 23 40.29 -10.17 16.89
N THR A 24 41.10 -9.27 16.32
CA THR A 24 41.53 -8.05 17.03
C THR A 24 40.36 -7.11 17.32
N LYS A 25 39.40 -6.99 16.38
CA LYS A 25 38.17 -6.23 16.58
C LYS A 25 37.26 -6.84 17.64
N GLU A 26 37.12 -8.15 17.65
CA GLU A 26 36.31 -8.88 18.65
C GLU A 26 36.89 -8.71 20.06
N HIS A 27 38.22 -8.83 20.23
CA HIS A 27 38.88 -8.55 21.51
C HIS A 27 38.79 -7.07 21.95
N GLN A 28 38.80 -6.11 21.01
CA GLN A 28 38.53 -4.71 21.36
C GLN A 28 37.10 -4.50 21.84
N HIS A 29 36.12 -5.15 21.21
CA HIS A 29 34.72 -5.10 21.62
C HIS A 29 34.49 -5.74 23.00
N GLU A 30 35.17 -6.85 23.31
CA GLU A 30 35.13 -7.47 24.63
C GLU A 30 35.77 -6.61 25.72
N ARG A 31 36.90 -5.93 25.43
CA ARG A 31 37.52 -4.98 26.37
C ARG A 31 36.64 -3.75 26.66
N GLN A 32 35.77 -3.38 25.73
CA GLN A 32 34.83 -2.26 25.89
C GLN A 32 33.52 -2.68 26.55
N LYS A 33 33.19 -3.98 26.53
CA LYS A 33 32.03 -4.55 27.21
C LYS A 33 32.21 -4.33 28.71
N ASN A 34 31.28 -3.60 29.32
CA ASN A 34 31.27 -3.18 30.74
C ASN A 34 32.17 -1.98 31.12
N SER A 35 32.84 -1.32 30.17
CA SER A 35 33.58 -0.08 30.46
C SER A 35 32.65 1.07 30.92
N LEU A 36 31.40 1.07 30.43
CA LEU A 36 30.37 2.05 30.76
C LEU A 36 29.79 1.87 32.18
N PHE A 37 29.79 0.64 32.72
CA PHE A 37 29.35 0.38 34.10
C PHE A 37 30.33 0.88 35.16
N LYS A 38 31.55 1.30 34.78
CA LYS A 38 32.50 1.98 35.68
C LYS A 38 32.07 3.41 36.04
N PHE A 39 31.12 3.99 35.32
CA PHE A 39 30.65 5.37 35.54
C PHE A 39 29.32 5.46 36.31
N PHE A 40 28.71 4.33 36.68
CA PHE A 40 27.46 4.31 37.44
C PHE A 40 27.71 3.84 38.88
N LYS A 41 27.64 4.76 39.84
CA LYS A 41 27.47 4.43 41.26
C LYS A 41 26.06 3.84 41.44
N LYS A 42 25.98 2.62 41.99
CA LYS A 42 24.73 2.01 42.45
C LYS A 42 24.33 2.67 43.78
N ASP A 43 23.22 3.38 43.81
CA ASP A 43 22.45 3.57 45.03
C ASP A 43 21.68 2.26 45.32
N GLN A 44 21.97 1.63 46.44
CA GLN A 44 21.22 0.49 46.97
C GLN A 44 20.19 0.98 47.98
N ASN A 45 18.92 0.67 47.73
CA ASN A 45 17.92 0.42 48.76
C ASN A 45 16.97 -0.64 48.23
N TYR A 46 17.16 -1.90 48.62
CA TYR A 46 16.11 -2.82 49.08
C TYR A 46 16.78 -4.09 49.61
N SER A 47 16.50 -4.36 50.88
CA SER A 47 17.04 -5.42 51.74
C SER A 47 16.39 -6.77 51.48
N THR A 48 17.19 -7.84 51.42
CA THR A 48 16.83 -9.09 52.11
C THR A 48 18.08 -9.89 52.55
N ALA A 49 18.08 -10.19 53.84
CA ALA A 49 18.90 -11.07 54.69
C ALA A 49 19.95 -12.01 54.07
N GLY A 50 21.13 -12.08 54.73
CA GLY A 50 21.92 -13.30 54.82
C GLY A 50 23.43 -13.14 55.00
N SER A 51 23.89 -13.36 56.23
CA SER A 51 25.27 -13.70 56.66
C SER A 51 26.31 -12.59 56.83
N SER A 52 26.89 -12.66 58.03
CA SER A 52 27.86 -11.81 58.71
C SER A 52 29.31 -12.10 58.31
N GLN A 53 30.17 -11.08 58.39
CA GLN A 53 31.40 -10.99 59.22
C GLN A 53 32.59 -10.26 58.55
N ILE A 54 33.17 -9.33 59.35
CA ILE A 54 34.60 -8.98 59.49
C ILE A 54 35.18 -7.84 58.62
N GLU A 55 35.48 -6.73 59.33
CA GLU A 55 36.72 -5.89 59.36
C GLU A 55 37.33 -5.34 58.04
N SER A 56 38.02 -4.21 57.97
CA SER A 56 38.42 -3.12 58.87
C SER A 56 39.02 -1.99 58.00
N GLN A 57 39.23 -0.84 58.65
CA GLN A 57 39.81 0.42 58.21
C GLN A 57 41.06 0.35 57.29
N ILE A 58 41.28 1.40 56.48
CA ILE A 58 42.45 2.33 56.55
C ILE A 58 42.33 3.45 55.48
N ASN A 59 41.99 4.66 55.95
CA ASN A 59 42.72 5.94 55.79
C ASN A 59 43.56 6.20 54.52
N LYS A 60 43.33 7.32 53.81
CA LYS A 60 43.86 8.69 54.13
C LYS A 60 43.57 9.73 53.03
N ASN A 61 43.32 10.95 53.51
CA ASN A 61 43.13 12.23 52.83
C ASN A 61 44.26 12.63 51.86
N PHE A 62 43.96 13.48 50.87
CA PHE A 62 44.61 14.80 50.70
C PHE A 62 43.73 15.74 49.85
N GLN A 63 43.87 17.03 50.13
CA GLN A 63 42.98 18.17 49.87
C GLN A 63 43.68 19.21 48.97
N LEU A 64 42.88 20.10 48.35
CA LEU A 64 43.21 21.48 47.86
C LEU A 64 44.00 21.57 46.54
N SER A 65 43.88 22.58 45.65
CA SER A 65 43.38 23.98 45.72
C SER A 65 43.15 24.58 44.31
N ASP A 66 42.53 25.76 44.30
CA ASP A 66 42.07 26.69 43.25
C ASP A 66 43.08 27.24 42.21
N SER A 67 42.55 28.13 41.34
CA SER A 67 43.15 29.23 40.53
C SER A 67 43.75 28.80 39.17
N ASP A 68 43.60 29.49 38.03
CA ASP A 68 43.29 30.90 37.72
C ASP A 68 42.82 31.07 36.24
N ASP A 69 42.33 32.28 35.98
CA ASP A 69 41.90 32.96 34.74
C ASP A 69 42.64 32.68 33.42
N ASN A 70 41.93 32.87 32.29
CA ASN A 70 42.37 33.82 31.27
C ASN A 70 41.25 34.22 30.27
N ILE A 71 40.98 35.52 30.28
CA ILE A 71 40.27 36.30 29.25
C ILE A 71 41.24 36.56 28.11
N ASN A 72 40.78 36.47 26.86
CA ASN A 72 41.37 37.31 25.81
C ASN A 72 40.31 37.76 24.80
N SER A 73 40.19 39.07 24.71
CA SER A 73 39.36 39.84 23.79
C SER A 73 40.26 40.53 22.78
N GLU A 74 39.93 40.47 21.49
CA GLU A 74 40.41 41.43 20.49
C GLU A 74 39.22 42.00 19.71
N LYS A 75 39.17 43.33 19.67
CA LYS A 75 38.26 44.20 18.87
C LYS A 75 39.02 44.72 17.64
N VAL A 76 38.25 45.17 16.64
CA VAL A 76 38.38 46.40 15.77
C VAL A 76 37.65 46.08 14.44
N GLN A 77 36.43 46.61 14.20
CA GLN A 77 36.06 47.84 13.43
C GLN A 77 36.47 47.80 11.94
N SER A 78 35.78 48.33 10.92
CA SER A 78 34.40 48.72 10.56
C SER A 78 34.50 49.43 9.19
N SER A 79 33.55 49.26 8.27
CA SER A 79 33.13 50.20 7.18
C SER A 79 32.09 49.45 6.32
N ASP A 80 30.80 49.81 6.30
CA ASP A 80 30.10 50.97 5.69
C ASP A 80 29.33 50.49 4.44
N SER A 81 27.99 50.45 4.53
CA SER A 81 27.06 51.29 3.73
C SER A 81 25.65 50.68 3.61
N ASP A 82 24.68 51.49 4.08
CA ASP A 82 23.31 51.71 3.58
C ASP A 82 22.18 50.66 3.68
N ASN A 83 21.45 50.78 4.79
CA ASN A 83 20.03 51.15 4.91
C ASN A 83 19.06 50.91 3.72
N GLY A 84 18.05 50.08 3.99
CA GLY A 84 16.74 50.09 3.34
C GLY A 84 15.71 49.45 4.26
N GLU A 85 14.85 50.29 4.84
CA GLU A 85 13.78 49.97 5.79
C GLU A 85 12.80 48.91 5.25
N TYR A 86 12.43 47.93 6.09
CA TYR A 86 11.13 47.28 6.00
C TYR A 86 10.52 47.21 7.40
N GLU A 87 9.51 48.05 7.57
CA GLU A 87 8.65 48.16 8.73
C GLU A 87 7.90 46.87 9.02
N ASN A 88 7.65 46.70 10.32
CA ASN A 88 6.77 45.71 10.92
C ASN A 88 5.39 45.64 10.24
N ILE A 89 5.08 44.50 9.62
CA ILE A 89 3.69 44.07 9.41
C ILE A 89 3.47 42.79 10.22
N LYS A 90 3.07 42.97 11.49
CA LYS A 90 2.31 41.97 12.24
C LYS A 90 0.83 42.29 12.06
N GLN A 91 0.13 41.52 11.22
CA GLN A 91 -1.32 41.38 11.25
C GLN A 91 -1.63 39.88 11.12
N ASN A 92 -2.09 39.28 12.22
CA ASN A 92 -3.48 38.93 12.51
C ASN A 92 -3.96 37.68 11.78
N TYR A 93 -3.82 36.53 12.45
CA TYR A 93 -4.69 35.38 12.24
C TYR A 93 -5.71 35.35 13.38
N ASN A 94 -6.97 35.63 13.03
CA ASN A 94 -8.13 35.40 13.89
C ASN A 94 -8.43 33.89 13.91
N LEU A 95 -8.17 33.25 15.03
CA LEU A 95 -8.80 31.99 15.41
C LEU A 95 -9.71 32.30 16.61
N GLN A 96 -11.02 32.18 16.41
CA GLN A 96 -11.99 32.28 17.50
C GLN A 96 -11.73 31.17 18.52
N PRO A 97 -11.60 31.46 19.82
CA PRO A 97 -11.58 30.43 20.85
C PRO A 97 -12.95 29.77 20.93
N LYS A 98 -12.99 28.45 20.78
CA LYS A 98 -14.14 27.64 21.17
C LYS A 98 -14.31 27.69 22.69
N GLU A 99 -15.56 27.73 23.10
CA GLU A 99 -16.05 27.76 24.48
C GLU A 99 -15.38 26.68 25.35
N ASP A 100 -14.72 27.14 26.42
CA ASP A 100 -14.21 26.28 27.48
C ASP A 100 -15.38 25.77 28.33
N ILE A 101 -15.60 24.47 28.27
CA ILE A 101 -16.35 23.73 29.29
C ILE A 101 -15.41 23.62 30.50
N GLU A 102 -15.65 24.44 31.53
CA GLU A 102 -14.97 24.34 32.83
C GLU A 102 -15.30 22.99 33.49
N ILE A 103 -14.42 22.00 33.31
CA ILE A 103 -14.34 20.85 34.21
C ILE A 103 -13.40 21.26 35.35
N ARG A 104 -13.99 21.58 36.51
CA ARG A 104 -13.28 21.76 37.78
C ARG A 104 -12.84 20.40 38.32
N GLU A 105 -11.75 19.86 37.79
CA GLU A 105 -11.12 18.67 38.36
C GLU A 105 -10.07 19.08 39.42
N VAL A 106 -10.26 18.57 40.63
CA VAL A 106 -9.27 18.56 41.71
C VAL A 106 -8.12 17.65 41.26
N PRO A 107 -6.84 18.00 41.44
CA PRO A 107 -5.74 17.09 41.12
C PRO A 107 -5.92 15.76 41.89
N GLU A 108 -6.14 14.65 41.19
CA GLU A 108 -6.52 13.34 41.75
C GLU A 108 -5.41 12.64 42.58
N GLU A 109 -4.27 13.28 42.85
CA GLU A 109 -3.10 12.60 43.44
C GLU A 109 -2.89 12.83 44.95
N GLU A 110 -3.58 13.75 45.62
CA GLU A 110 -3.49 13.89 47.08
C GLU A 110 -4.84 14.26 47.69
N ASN A 111 -5.41 13.35 48.50
CA ASN A 111 -6.68 13.51 49.22
C ASN A 111 -6.53 14.58 50.32
N CYS A 112 -6.34 15.84 49.92
CA CYS A 112 -6.08 16.99 50.78
C CYS A 112 -7.37 17.76 51.06
N ASP A 113 -7.66 17.99 52.33
CA ASP A 113 -8.83 18.75 52.77
C ASP A 113 -8.67 20.23 52.40
N ASN A 114 -9.42 20.69 51.40
CA ASN A 114 -9.27 22.03 50.81
C ASN A 114 -9.64 23.18 51.76
N GLU A 115 -10.41 22.90 52.82
CA GLU A 115 -10.92 23.94 53.73
C GLU A 115 -10.10 24.08 55.03
N ASP A 116 -9.35 23.06 55.44
CA ASP A 116 -8.64 23.06 56.72
C ASP A 116 -7.12 23.03 56.53
N LEU A 117 -6.46 24.17 56.79
CA LEU A 117 -5.01 24.30 56.73
C LEU A 117 -4.29 23.28 57.60
N GLY A 118 -4.87 22.84 58.71
CA GLY A 118 -4.26 21.85 59.59
C GLY A 118 -3.88 20.55 58.87
N ASN A 119 -4.66 20.18 57.85
CA ASN A 119 -4.54 18.93 57.11
C ASN A 119 -3.67 19.06 55.84
N TRP A 120 -3.13 20.25 55.54
CA TRP A 120 -2.28 20.45 54.35
C TRP A 120 -0.93 19.72 54.50
N PRO A 121 -0.40 19.14 53.41
CA PRO A 121 0.90 18.47 53.42
C PRO A 121 2.01 19.43 53.84
N GLN A 122 3.02 18.90 54.51
CA GLN A 122 4.14 19.69 55.05
C GLN A 122 5.03 20.26 53.93
N ASN A 123 5.09 19.58 52.77
CA ASN A 123 5.77 20.01 51.57
C ASN A 123 4.74 20.28 50.46
N ILE A 124 4.44 21.55 50.19
CA ILE A 124 3.50 21.95 49.15
C ILE A 124 4.25 22.06 47.81
N ASN A 125 3.89 21.24 46.82
CA ASN A 125 4.44 21.31 45.47
C ASN A 125 3.89 22.53 44.68
N ASP A 126 4.50 22.84 43.53
CA ASP A 126 4.13 24.04 42.75
C ASP A 126 2.68 23.99 42.22
N LYS A 127 2.17 22.81 41.87
CA LYS A 127 0.78 22.62 41.40
C LYS A 127 -0.24 22.95 42.50
N LEU A 128 -0.05 22.40 43.70
CA LEU A 128 -0.90 22.67 44.87
C LEU A 128 -0.79 24.14 45.31
N ARG A 129 0.41 24.73 45.22
CA ARG A 129 0.61 26.14 45.54
C ARG A 129 -0.19 27.05 44.61
N ILE A 130 -0.20 26.77 43.31
CA ILE A 130 -1.01 27.50 42.33
C ILE A 130 -2.50 27.33 42.63
N TYR A 131 -2.94 26.11 42.96
CA TYR A 131 -4.34 25.83 43.31
C TYR A 131 -4.82 26.64 44.53
N PHE A 132 -4.09 26.61 45.65
CA PHE A 132 -4.48 27.35 46.86
C PHE A 132 -4.39 28.87 46.72
N VAL A 133 -3.58 29.38 45.79
CA VAL A 133 -3.54 30.82 45.48
C VAL A 133 -4.76 31.23 44.64
N LYS A 134 -5.21 30.38 43.71
CA LYS A 134 -6.46 30.61 42.94
C LYS A 134 -7.70 30.47 43.81
N ASN A 135 -7.71 29.50 44.73
CA ASN A 135 -8.84 29.15 45.59
C ASN A 135 -8.45 29.24 47.08
N PRO A 136 -8.28 30.43 47.66
CA PRO A 136 -7.93 30.57 49.08
C PRO A 136 -9.08 30.10 49.99
N PRO A 137 -8.81 29.37 51.08
CA PRO A 137 -9.85 28.90 52.00
C PRO A 137 -10.60 30.06 52.67
N SER A 138 -11.89 29.84 52.94
CA SER A 138 -12.74 30.83 53.60
C SER A 138 -12.47 30.89 55.10
N LYS A 139 -12.59 32.09 55.68
CA LYS A 139 -12.52 32.28 57.13
C LYS A 139 -13.75 31.69 57.83
N ILE A 140 -13.51 31.04 58.96
CA ILE A 140 -14.57 30.50 59.80
C ILE A 140 -15.06 31.60 60.75
N ILE A 141 -16.29 32.09 60.55
CA ILE A 141 -16.90 33.18 61.32
C ILE A 141 -18.00 32.66 62.26
N ASN A 142 -18.87 31.77 61.77
CA ASN A 142 -20.02 31.22 62.52
C ASN A 142 -19.70 29.86 63.14
N PHE A 143 -18.71 29.81 64.04
CA PHE A 143 -18.28 28.56 64.69
C PHE A 143 -18.09 28.76 66.19
N ASN A 144 -18.55 27.79 66.97
CA ASN A 144 -18.31 27.75 68.41
C ASN A 144 -16.89 27.22 68.66
N PHE A 145 -15.93 28.14 68.73
CA PHE A 145 -14.54 27.80 68.99
C PHE A 145 -14.39 27.08 70.35
N PRO A 146 -13.76 25.90 70.39
CA PRO A 146 -13.53 25.14 71.61
C PRO A 146 -12.62 25.89 72.58
N SER A 147 -12.93 25.79 73.88
CA SER A 147 -12.09 26.33 74.95
C SER A 147 -10.94 25.38 75.27
N ASN A 148 -9.79 25.93 75.64
CA ASN A 148 -8.69 25.16 76.24
C ASN A 148 -9.00 24.82 77.71
N ASP A 149 -8.11 24.07 78.37
CA ASP A 149 -8.24 23.64 79.77
C ASP A 149 -8.40 24.80 80.78
N GLU A 150 -8.05 26.04 80.37
CA GLU A 150 -8.20 27.28 81.14
C GLU A 150 -9.48 28.08 80.79
N GLY A 151 -10.39 27.52 79.99
CA GLY A 151 -11.65 28.16 79.59
C GLY A 151 -11.54 29.24 78.51
N ARG A 152 -10.35 29.45 77.91
CA ARG A 152 -10.10 30.45 76.86
C ARG A 152 -10.26 29.84 75.48
N LYS A 153 -10.79 30.62 74.53
CA LYS A 153 -11.02 30.18 73.14
C LYS A 153 -10.58 31.23 72.14
N PHE A 154 -10.37 30.78 70.90
CA PHE A 154 -10.28 31.69 69.78
C PHE A 154 -11.61 32.45 69.60
N SER A 155 -11.53 33.66 69.06
CA SER A 155 -12.68 34.54 68.84
C SER A 155 -12.54 35.23 67.48
N VAL A 156 -13.66 35.49 66.82
CA VAL A 156 -13.71 36.21 65.54
C VAL A 156 -12.99 37.56 65.61
N LYS A 157 -12.97 38.22 66.78
CA LYS A 157 -12.24 39.48 67.00
C LYS A 157 -10.73 39.38 66.69
N HIS A 158 -10.13 38.18 66.71
CA HIS A 158 -8.72 38.01 66.38
C HIS A 158 -8.44 38.06 64.87
N TYR A 159 -9.45 37.89 64.02
CA TYR A 159 -9.29 38.15 62.59
C TYR A 159 -9.13 39.64 62.29
N ASP A 160 -9.40 40.50 63.26
CA ASP A 160 -9.53 41.93 63.09
C ASP A 160 -8.42 42.68 63.85
N ARG A 161 -7.81 43.65 63.18
CA ARG A 161 -6.77 44.51 63.75
C ARG A 161 -7.28 45.94 63.81
N ILE A 162 -7.35 46.49 65.01
CA ILE A 162 -7.57 47.92 65.21
C ILE A 162 -6.25 48.66 64.97
N MET A 163 -6.26 49.58 64.01
CA MET A 163 -5.16 50.45 63.65
C MET A 163 -5.07 51.66 64.58
N ALA A 164 -3.95 52.39 64.56
CA ALA A 164 -3.74 53.53 65.46
C ALA A 164 -4.75 54.68 65.22
N ASN A 165 -5.31 54.78 64.01
CA ASN A 165 -6.37 55.72 63.62
C ASN A 165 -7.78 55.23 63.98
N GLY A 166 -7.92 54.08 64.63
CA GLY A 166 -9.22 53.48 65.01
C GLY A 166 -9.88 52.62 63.92
N GLU A 167 -9.30 52.54 62.71
CA GLU A 167 -9.84 51.68 61.64
C GLU A 167 -9.61 50.19 61.95
N ASN A 168 -10.57 49.35 61.57
CA ASN A 168 -10.45 47.91 61.72
C ASN A 168 -10.03 47.26 60.38
N VAL A 169 -8.85 46.65 60.35
CA VAL A 169 -8.27 45.96 59.20
C VAL A 169 -8.32 44.46 59.40
N ILE A 170 -8.87 43.76 58.40
CA ILE A 170 -9.05 42.31 58.44
C ILE A 170 -7.74 41.58 58.08
N ARG A 171 -7.31 40.64 58.92
CA ARG A 171 -6.15 39.76 58.72
C ARG A 171 -6.45 38.66 57.70
N ASN A 172 -6.29 38.92 56.41
CA ASN A 172 -6.61 37.95 55.35
C ASN A 172 -5.72 36.69 55.32
N TRP A 173 -4.58 36.74 55.99
CA TRP A 173 -3.63 35.64 56.08
C TRP A 173 -3.91 34.64 57.21
N LEU A 174 -4.73 35.03 58.20
CA LEU A 174 -4.99 34.23 59.41
C LEU A 174 -6.19 33.31 59.18
N LEU A 175 -5.99 32.00 59.36
CA LEU A 175 -7.03 30.98 59.22
C LEU A 175 -7.02 30.03 60.41
N TYR A 176 -8.21 29.60 60.84
CA TYR A 176 -8.40 28.66 61.95
C TYR A 176 -8.63 27.25 61.43
N SER A 177 -7.96 26.26 62.02
CA SER A 177 -8.11 24.83 61.73
C SER A 177 -9.09 24.17 62.70
N LYS A 178 -10.16 23.55 62.18
CA LYS A 178 -11.15 22.81 62.97
C LYS A 178 -10.56 21.51 63.49
N SER A 179 -9.77 20.81 62.67
CA SER A 179 -9.17 19.53 63.02
C SER A 179 -8.15 19.62 64.14
N LEU A 180 -7.32 20.68 64.15
CA LEU A 180 -6.22 20.83 65.10
C LEU A 180 -6.47 21.83 66.24
N ASN A 181 -7.59 22.56 66.22
CA ASN A 181 -7.89 23.65 67.17
C ASN A 181 -6.72 24.65 67.29
N ARG A 182 -6.22 25.12 66.14
CA ARG A 182 -5.04 25.99 66.02
C ARG A 182 -5.23 27.00 64.91
N VAL A 183 -4.52 28.12 64.98
CA VAL A 183 -4.46 29.10 63.88
C VAL A 183 -3.15 29.01 63.09
N PHE A 184 -3.27 29.28 61.79
CA PHE A 184 -2.17 29.24 60.83
C PHE A 184 -2.12 30.52 60.00
N CYS A 185 -0.92 30.84 59.51
CA CYS A 185 -0.72 31.86 58.49
C CYS A 185 -0.64 31.21 57.11
N MET A 186 -1.61 31.49 56.25
CA MET A 186 -1.69 30.94 54.89
C MET A 186 -0.45 31.29 54.06
N TYR A 187 -0.02 32.56 54.08
CA TYR A 187 1.13 33.02 53.31
C TYR A 187 2.42 32.30 53.72
N CYS A 188 2.70 32.25 55.01
CA CYS A 188 3.91 31.62 55.54
C CYS A 188 3.91 30.09 55.37
N ARG A 189 2.74 29.45 55.28
CA ARG A 189 2.63 28.02 55.01
C ARG A 189 2.84 27.68 53.54
N LEU A 190 2.33 28.51 52.62
CA LEU A 190 2.55 28.35 51.16
C LEU A 190 4.00 28.68 50.75
N PHE A 191 4.61 29.64 51.43
CA PHE A 191 5.96 30.13 51.15
C PHE A 191 6.82 30.09 52.42
N PRO A 192 7.27 28.89 52.86
CA PRO A 192 8.06 28.76 54.08
C PRO A 192 9.40 29.51 53.96
N SER A 193 9.77 30.22 55.03
CA SER A 193 11.07 30.87 55.19
C SER A 193 12.00 29.98 56.03
N LYS A 194 13.31 30.26 55.99
CA LYS A 194 14.34 29.55 56.79
C LYS A 194 14.05 29.59 58.30
N SER A 195 13.39 30.65 58.78
CA SER A 195 12.88 30.76 60.15
C SER A 195 11.39 30.42 60.19
N ILE A 196 11.07 29.17 60.47
CA ILE A 196 9.69 28.67 60.48
C ILE A 196 9.00 29.12 61.78
N SER A 197 8.07 30.07 61.67
CA SER A 197 7.21 30.43 62.81
C SER A 197 6.23 29.30 63.14
N SER A 198 5.78 29.20 64.40
CA SER A 198 4.74 28.22 64.79
C SER A 198 3.45 28.36 63.98
N LEU A 199 3.09 29.58 63.54
CA LEU A 199 1.95 29.82 62.65
C LEU A 199 2.13 29.26 61.23
N ALA A 200 3.36 28.93 60.81
CA ALA A 200 3.66 28.37 59.50
C ALA A 200 3.73 26.83 59.49
N SER A 201 4.08 26.20 60.63
CA SER A 201 4.31 24.75 60.72
C SER A 201 3.23 24.00 61.49
N ILE A 202 3.24 24.11 62.83
CA ILE A 202 2.44 23.25 63.72
C ILE A 202 1.16 23.97 64.20
N GLY A 203 1.02 25.26 63.90
CA GLY A 203 -0.10 26.12 64.30
C GLY A 203 0.04 26.66 65.71
N PHE A 204 -0.73 27.70 66.02
CA PHE A 204 -0.70 28.38 67.31
C PHE A 204 -2.02 28.21 68.06
N SER A 205 -1.97 27.81 69.34
CA SER A 205 -3.15 27.58 70.20
C SER A 205 -3.06 28.23 71.59
N ASN A 206 -2.02 29.02 71.88
CA ASN A 206 -1.94 29.73 73.16
C ASN A 206 -2.79 31.01 73.13
N TRP A 207 -4.08 30.87 73.44
CA TRP A 207 -5.06 31.95 73.39
C TRP A 207 -4.79 33.10 74.39
N LYS A 208 -3.91 32.92 75.38
CA LYS A 208 -3.51 33.99 76.31
C LYS A 208 -2.64 35.05 75.64
N GLN A 209 -1.79 34.65 74.70
CA GLN A 209 -0.80 35.52 74.04
C GLN A 209 -1.10 35.75 72.55
N ILE A 210 -2.23 35.24 72.05
CA ILE A 210 -2.58 35.30 70.62
C ILE A 210 -2.51 36.72 70.06
N SER A 211 -3.08 37.72 70.73
CA SER A 211 -3.12 39.09 70.21
C SER A 211 -1.73 39.73 70.08
N GLU A 212 -0.81 39.42 70.99
CA GLU A 212 0.58 39.89 70.96
C GLU A 212 1.36 39.14 69.87
N ARG A 213 1.21 37.81 69.83
CA ARG A 213 1.87 36.96 68.83
C ARG A 213 1.46 37.28 67.39
N LEU A 214 0.18 37.57 67.17
CA LEU A 214 -0.30 37.98 65.84
C LEU A 214 0.33 39.32 65.42
N LYS A 215 0.44 40.29 66.33
CA LYS A 215 1.10 41.58 66.04
C LYS A 215 2.58 41.40 65.73
N GLU A 216 3.30 40.59 66.51
CA GLU A 216 4.70 40.26 66.24
C GLU A 216 4.88 39.56 64.89
N HIS A 217 4.00 38.62 64.55
CA HIS A 217 4.08 37.87 63.29
C HIS A 217 3.86 38.77 62.08
N GLU A 218 2.88 39.68 62.13
CA GLU A 218 2.60 40.66 61.07
C GLU A 218 3.77 41.59 60.80
N LEU A 219 4.52 41.95 61.85
CA LEU A 219 5.69 42.83 61.73
C LEU A 219 6.97 42.07 61.36
N SER A 220 6.89 40.73 61.25
CA SER A 220 8.06 39.90 60.99
C SER A 220 8.46 39.91 59.50
N ILE A 221 9.78 39.98 59.25
CA ILE A 221 10.35 39.90 57.89
C ILE A 221 9.89 38.62 57.14
N PRO A 222 9.89 37.42 57.77
CA PRO A 222 9.44 36.20 57.09
C PRO A 222 8.00 36.27 56.58
N HIS A 223 7.10 36.91 57.34
CA HIS A 223 5.71 37.10 56.93
C HIS A 223 5.60 38.03 55.73
N ASN A 224 6.27 39.18 55.78
CA ASN A 224 6.25 40.16 54.68
C ASN A 224 6.80 39.57 53.38
N THR A 225 7.90 38.80 53.43
CA THR A 225 8.44 38.13 52.24
C THR A 225 7.48 37.06 51.69
N ALA A 226 6.81 36.30 52.56
CA ALA A 226 5.83 35.32 52.14
C ALA A 226 4.58 35.98 51.51
N GLN A 227 4.13 37.10 52.08
CA GLN A 227 3.04 37.91 51.55
C GLN A 227 3.40 38.50 50.18
N GLU A 228 4.61 39.04 50.01
CA GLU A 228 5.09 39.56 48.73
C GLU A 228 5.08 38.47 47.64
N LYS A 229 5.62 37.28 47.94
CA LYS A 229 5.62 36.13 47.02
C LYS A 229 4.20 35.70 46.65
N TRP A 230 3.27 35.69 47.61
CA TRP A 230 1.88 35.36 47.35
C TRP A 230 1.22 36.38 46.42
N ILE A 231 1.41 37.68 46.67
CA ILE A 231 0.88 38.76 45.83
C ILE A 231 1.45 38.67 44.41
N GLN A 232 2.77 38.49 44.27
CA GLN A 232 3.41 38.35 42.95
C GLN A 232 2.90 37.14 42.18
N LEU A 233 2.74 35.97 42.82
CA LEU A 233 2.20 34.77 42.18
C LEU A 233 0.75 34.98 41.76
N ARG A 234 -0.08 35.58 42.63
CA ARG A 234 -1.48 35.90 42.32
C ARG A 234 -1.59 36.84 41.11
N MET A 235 -0.82 37.93 41.10
CA MET A 235 -0.79 38.86 39.96
C MET A 235 -0.34 38.20 38.65
N ARG A 236 0.64 37.28 38.69
CA ARG A 236 1.08 36.55 37.49
C ARG A 236 0.00 35.60 36.95
N LEU A 237 -0.75 34.97 37.84
CA LEU A 237 -1.86 34.09 37.49
C LEU A 237 -3.04 34.88 36.91
N ASP A 238 -3.38 36.03 37.50
CA ASP A 238 -4.46 36.91 37.04
C ASP A 238 -4.17 37.54 35.67
N LEU A 239 -2.88 37.75 35.34
CA LEU A 239 -2.44 38.33 34.07
C LEU A 239 -2.12 37.29 32.97
N HIS A 240 -2.31 35.99 33.23
CA HIS A 240 -1.98 34.88 32.31
C HIS A 240 -0.53 34.86 31.76
N LYS A 241 0.42 35.51 32.45
CA LYS A 241 1.83 35.65 32.02
C LYS A 241 2.77 34.76 32.83
N THR A 242 2.67 33.44 32.67
CA THR A 242 3.71 32.51 33.11
C THR A 242 4.69 32.23 31.96
N VAL A 243 5.97 32.00 32.27
CA VAL A 243 7.01 31.69 31.27
C VAL A 243 6.65 30.44 30.45
N ASP A 244 5.95 29.50 31.07
CA ASP A 244 5.52 28.24 30.45
C ASP A 244 4.50 28.47 29.31
N ASN A 245 3.62 29.46 29.40
CA ASN A 245 2.63 29.74 28.36
C ASN A 245 3.29 30.26 27.07
N ASN A 246 4.24 31.20 27.17
CA ASN A 246 4.95 31.71 25.98
C ASN A 246 5.77 30.64 25.27
N ILE A 247 6.37 29.72 26.03
CA ILE A 247 7.11 28.59 25.45
C ILE A 247 6.12 27.62 24.78
N GLN A 248 5.00 27.32 25.43
CA GLN A 248 3.94 26.48 24.88
C GLN A 248 3.36 27.06 23.58
N ASP A 249 3.14 28.38 23.53
CA ASP A 249 2.63 29.07 22.35
C ASP A 249 3.63 29.03 21.18
N ASN A 250 4.92 29.28 21.45
CA ASN A 250 5.96 29.16 20.44
C ASN A 250 6.10 27.73 19.90
N LEU A 251 5.97 26.71 20.77
CA LEU A 251 5.96 25.30 20.36
C LEU A 251 4.75 24.98 19.49
N ASN A 252 3.57 25.51 19.83
CA ASN A 252 2.36 25.33 19.04
C ASN A 252 2.48 25.96 17.65
N ILE A 253 3.00 27.19 17.56
CA ILE A 253 3.25 27.87 16.28
C ILE A 253 4.22 27.06 15.41
N GLU A 254 5.30 26.55 16.00
CA GLU A 254 6.28 25.74 15.26
C GLU A 254 5.69 24.38 14.83
N LYS A 255 4.85 23.77 15.67
CA LYS A 255 4.12 22.54 15.34
C LYS A 255 3.18 22.75 14.15
N GLU A 256 2.44 23.85 14.13
CA GLU A 256 1.57 24.20 13.01
C GLU A 256 2.37 24.48 11.73
N ARG A 257 3.51 25.17 11.84
CA ARG A 257 4.43 25.41 10.72
C ARG A 257 4.90 24.10 10.09
N TRP A 258 5.39 23.15 10.90
CA TRP A 258 5.84 21.84 10.41
C TRP A 258 4.71 21.00 9.82
N ARG A 259 3.53 21.01 10.43
CA ARG A 259 2.34 20.36 9.85
C ARG A 259 2.03 20.93 8.47
N SER A 260 2.07 22.25 8.33
CA SER A 260 1.86 22.95 7.06
C SER A 260 2.90 22.55 6.00
N ILE A 261 4.18 22.51 6.36
CA ILE A 261 5.27 22.09 5.45
C ILE A 261 5.09 20.63 5.02
N LEU A 262 4.83 19.72 5.97
CA LEU A 262 4.67 18.30 5.68
C LEU A 262 3.47 18.02 4.79
N LYS A 263 2.34 18.73 4.95
CA LYS A 263 1.19 18.62 4.02
C LYS A 263 1.60 18.85 2.57
N ARG A 264 2.41 19.87 2.30
CA ARG A 264 2.88 20.20 0.95
C ARG A 264 3.87 19.17 0.42
N ILE A 265 4.76 18.67 1.28
CA ILE A 265 5.69 17.59 0.92
C ILE A 265 4.93 16.31 0.57
N ILE A 266 3.92 15.94 1.35
CA ILE A 266 3.07 14.78 1.11
C ILE A 266 2.33 14.93 -0.22
N ALA A 267 1.71 16.09 -0.47
CA ALA A 267 1.03 16.39 -1.74
C ALA A 267 1.96 16.25 -2.95
N CYS A 268 3.21 16.73 -2.85
CA CYS A 268 4.21 16.53 -3.90
C CYS A 268 4.54 15.06 -4.14
N ILE A 269 4.63 14.25 -3.07
CA ILE A 269 4.95 12.83 -3.14
C ILE A 269 3.80 12.07 -3.79
N GLU A 270 2.58 12.33 -3.36
CA GLU A 270 1.36 11.76 -3.91
C GLU A 270 1.24 12.07 -5.40
N PHE A 271 1.34 13.34 -5.78
CA PHE A 271 1.28 13.76 -7.19
C PHE A 271 2.28 12.99 -8.06
N LEU A 272 3.55 12.89 -7.63
CA LEU A 272 4.57 12.18 -8.41
C LEU A 272 4.33 10.66 -8.44
N ALA A 273 3.81 10.08 -7.35
CA ALA A 273 3.50 8.65 -7.28
C ALA A 273 2.33 8.28 -8.22
N GLU A 274 1.25 9.05 -8.18
CA GLU A 274 0.05 8.85 -9.03
C GLU A 274 0.36 8.96 -10.53
N HIS A 275 1.25 9.88 -10.89
CA HIS A 275 1.69 10.12 -12.27
C HIS A 275 2.85 9.19 -12.67
N ASN A 276 3.29 8.30 -11.77
CA ASN A 276 4.37 7.33 -12.00
C ASN A 276 5.71 8.00 -12.37
N ASP A 277 5.94 9.21 -11.87
CA ASP A 277 7.05 10.05 -12.26
C ASP A 277 8.34 9.75 -11.48
N ALA A 278 9.48 10.16 -12.04
CA ALA A 278 10.77 10.01 -11.37
C ALA A 278 10.94 11.10 -10.29
N PHE A 279 11.17 10.68 -9.05
CA PHE A 279 11.35 11.61 -7.92
C PHE A 279 12.74 12.25 -7.92
N ARG A 280 13.76 11.46 -8.25
CA ARG A 280 15.18 11.82 -8.09
C ARG A 280 15.80 12.19 -9.41
N GLY A 281 16.68 13.19 -9.38
CA GLY A 281 17.58 13.55 -10.46
C GLY A 281 18.99 13.01 -10.22
N THR A 282 19.95 13.49 -11.02
CA THR A 282 21.38 13.17 -10.84
C THR A 282 21.99 13.92 -9.67
N ASN A 283 21.40 15.05 -9.27
CA ASN A 283 21.77 15.83 -8.10
C ASN A 283 20.68 15.73 -7.02
N SER A 284 21.04 15.94 -5.76
CA SER A 284 20.10 15.99 -4.62
C SER A 284 20.11 17.33 -3.90
N LYS A 285 20.75 18.35 -4.47
CA LYS A 285 20.83 19.71 -3.91
C LYS A 285 19.74 20.61 -4.48
N LEU A 286 19.20 21.50 -3.64
CA LEU A 286 18.23 22.50 -4.06
C LEU A 286 18.86 23.49 -5.05
N PHE A 287 18.06 23.98 -6.00
CA PHE A 287 18.44 24.98 -7.01
C PHE A 287 19.64 24.62 -7.93
N THR A 288 20.08 23.36 -7.94
CA THR A 288 21.07 22.87 -8.90
C THR A 288 20.41 22.17 -10.08
N ALA A 289 20.97 22.28 -11.28
CA ALA A 289 20.47 21.57 -12.46
C ALA A 289 20.37 20.05 -12.20
N ASN A 290 19.30 19.44 -12.71
CA ASN A 290 19.01 18.00 -12.59
C ASN A 290 18.86 17.50 -11.15
N ASN A 291 18.29 18.29 -10.24
CA ASN A 291 18.03 17.86 -8.85
C ASN A 291 16.77 16.99 -8.69
N GLY A 292 16.03 16.78 -9.77
CA GLY A 292 14.92 15.84 -9.84
C GLY A 292 13.57 16.48 -9.60
N LYS A 293 12.52 15.88 -10.18
CA LYS A 293 11.17 16.44 -10.20
C LYS A 293 10.62 16.75 -8.81
N PHE A 294 10.97 15.96 -7.79
CA PHE A 294 10.52 16.23 -6.42
C PHE A 294 11.04 17.55 -5.86
N LEU A 295 12.35 17.83 -6.00
CA LEU A 295 12.93 19.08 -5.51
C LEU A 295 12.52 20.27 -6.37
N GLU A 296 12.35 20.07 -7.68
CA GLU A 296 11.83 21.11 -8.60
C GLU A 296 10.38 21.47 -8.27
N LEU A 297 9.53 20.49 -7.94
CA LEU A 297 8.14 20.73 -7.56
C LEU A 297 8.05 21.50 -6.24
N ILE A 298 8.89 21.16 -5.26
CA ILE A 298 9.01 21.89 -4.00
C ILE A 298 9.46 23.35 -4.24
N GLN A 299 10.44 23.57 -5.12
CA GLN A 299 10.90 24.92 -5.51
C GLN A 299 9.80 25.70 -6.25
N MET A 300 8.98 25.02 -7.06
CA MET A 300 7.84 25.63 -7.73
C MET A 300 6.78 26.09 -6.72
N ILE A 301 6.41 25.24 -5.75
CA ILE A 301 5.45 25.61 -4.70
C ILE A 301 5.96 26.81 -3.90
N ALA A 302 7.24 26.83 -3.56
CA ALA A 302 7.86 27.94 -2.83
C ALA A 302 7.79 29.31 -3.55
N LYS A 303 7.53 29.35 -4.86
CA LYS A 303 7.30 30.62 -5.58
C LYS A 303 5.96 31.28 -5.22
N PHE A 304 4.99 30.48 -4.80
CA PHE A 304 3.63 30.92 -4.51
C PHE A 304 3.26 30.79 -3.03
N ASP A 305 4.02 29.98 -2.28
CA ASP A 305 3.74 29.66 -0.88
C ASP A 305 4.82 30.22 0.06
N ILE A 306 4.42 31.17 0.90
CA ILE A 306 5.31 31.89 1.82
C ILE A 306 5.96 30.94 2.84
N ILE A 307 5.23 29.92 3.30
CA ILE A 307 5.73 28.97 4.30
C ILE A 307 6.83 28.10 3.70
N MET A 308 6.62 27.61 2.46
CA MET A 308 7.65 26.86 1.75
C MET A 308 8.82 27.74 1.31
N ALA A 309 8.58 29.00 0.94
CA ALA A 309 9.65 29.95 0.63
C ALA A 309 10.58 30.15 1.82
N ASP A 310 10.02 30.42 3.01
CA ASP A 310 10.82 30.53 4.23
C ASP A 310 11.51 29.20 4.58
N HIS A 311 10.83 28.05 4.43
CA HIS A 311 11.46 26.75 4.65
C HIS A 311 12.70 26.57 3.77
N LEU A 312 12.60 26.80 2.45
CA LEU A 312 13.73 26.67 1.54
C LEU A 312 14.84 27.68 1.83
N ARG A 313 14.51 28.93 2.19
CA ARG A 313 15.49 29.93 2.64
C ARG A 313 16.31 29.40 3.82
N ARG A 314 15.65 28.86 4.84
CA ARG A 314 16.32 28.26 6.01
C ARG A 314 17.21 27.08 5.64
N VAL A 315 16.80 26.23 4.68
CA VAL A 315 17.63 25.12 4.19
C VAL A 315 18.87 25.65 3.47
N CYS A 316 18.72 26.64 2.60
CA CYS A 316 19.83 27.20 1.81
C CYS A 316 20.84 27.98 2.65
N ASN A 317 20.39 28.59 3.75
CA ASN A 317 21.22 29.31 4.70
C ASN A 317 21.84 28.41 5.80
N ASP A 318 21.64 27.09 5.72
CA ASP A 318 22.05 26.11 6.75
C ASP A 318 21.48 26.42 8.16
N GLU A 319 20.36 27.14 8.25
CA GLU A 319 19.66 27.45 9.51
C GLU A 319 18.93 26.21 10.08
N ILE A 320 18.60 25.23 9.23
CA ILE A 320 17.96 23.98 9.63
C ILE A 320 18.65 22.75 9.02
N HIS A 321 18.93 21.75 9.86
CA HIS A 321 19.50 20.48 9.41
C HIS A 321 18.42 19.46 9.02
N ASP A 322 17.30 19.41 9.75
CA ASP A 322 16.21 18.46 9.52
C ASP A 322 15.13 19.05 8.61
N HIS A 323 15.41 19.07 7.31
CA HIS A 323 14.54 19.72 6.32
C HIS A 323 13.53 18.78 5.64
N TYR A 324 13.56 17.48 5.92
CA TYR A 324 12.64 16.44 5.42
C TYR A 324 12.53 16.25 3.89
N LEU A 325 13.35 16.93 3.08
CA LEU A 325 13.36 16.78 1.61
C LEU A 325 14.21 15.60 1.11
N GLY A 326 14.85 14.88 2.02
CA GLY A 326 15.80 13.82 1.69
C GLY A 326 15.15 12.54 1.11
N PRO A 327 15.92 11.75 0.34
CA PRO A 327 15.43 10.53 -0.32
C PRO A 327 14.93 9.45 0.64
N ARG A 328 15.42 9.43 1.88
CA ARG A 328 14.96 8.50 2.93
C ARG A 328 13.57 8.87 3.44
N ILE A 329 13.31 10.16 3.64
CA ILE A 329 12.02 10.65 4.10
C ILE A 329 10.95 10.43 3.03
N GLN A 330 11.30 10.64 1.76
CA GLN A 330 10.42 10.28 0.65
C GLN A 330 9.98 8.81 0.72
N ASN A 331 10.92 7.87 0.95
CA ASN A 331 10.58 6.45 1.10
C ASN A 331 9.66 6.20 2.32
N GLU A 332 9.97 6.81 3.46
CA GLU A 332 9.16 6.64 4.68
C GLU A 332 7.73 7.16 4.47
N LEU A 333 7.56 8.35 3.87
CA LEU A 333 6.23 8.91 3.58
C LEU A 333 5.47 8.08 2.54
N ILE A 334 6.13 7.63 1.46
CA ILE A 334 5.54 6.72 0.47
C ILE A 334 5.02 5.44 1.15
N SER A 335 5.82 4.85 2.04
CA SER A 335 5.45 3.63 2.76
C SER A 335 4.26 3.87 3.72
N ILE A 336 4.19 5.02 4.38
CA ILE A 336 3.05 5.38 5.26
C ILE A 336 1.76 5.55 4.44
N ILE A 337 1.83 6.26 3.31
CA ILE A 337 0.68 6.43 2.41
C ILE A 337 0.21 5.06 1.91
N ALA A 338 1.12 4.25 1.37
CA ALA A 338 0.83 2.90 0.89
C ALA A 338 0.22 2.02 1.99
N THR A 339 0.77 2.04 3.21
CA THR A 339 0.24 1.29 4.36
C THR A 339 -1.18 1.73 4.73
N LYS A 340 -1.47 3.04 4.66
CA LYS A 340 -2.82 3.56 4.94
C LYS A 340 -3.83 3.06 3.91
N ILE A 341 -3.48 3.09 2.62
CA ILE A 341 -4.30 2.52 1.54
C ILE A 341 -4.50 1.02 1.73
N CYS A 342 -3.43 0.27 1.98
CA CYS A 342 -3.50 -1.17 2.29
C CYS A 342 -4.47 -1.46 3.45
N ASN A 343 -4.37 -0.71 4.55
CA ASN A 343 -5.23 -0.94 5.71
C ASN A 343 -6.70 -0.66 5.42
N GLU A 344 -7.00 0.37 4.63
CA GLU A 344 -8.36 0.67 4.19
C GLU A 344 -8.93 -0.48 3.33
N ILE A 345 -8.14 -0.98 2.36
CA ILE A 345 -8.50 -2.15 1.55
C ILE A 345 -8.74 -3.38 2.43
N ILE A 346 -7.86 -3.66 3.38
CA ILE A 346 -7.99 -4.79 4.32
C ILE A 346 -9.27 -4.67 5.15
N ASN A 347 -9.64 -3.46 5.58
CA ASN A 347 -10.88 -3.24 6.32
C ASN A 347 -12.10 -3.57 5.45
N ARG A 348 -12.11 -3.13 4.19
CA ARG A 348 -13.18 -3.47 3.23
C ARG A 348 -13.28 -4.97 3.00
N ILE A 349 -12.15 -5.66 2.82
CA ILE A 349 -12.12 -7.13 2.66
C ILE A 349 -12.72 -7.83 3.89
N LYS A 350 -12.36 -7.38 5.10
CA LYS A 350 -12.89 -7.95 6.36
C LYS A 350 -14.40 -7.74 6.49
N GLN A 351 -14.91 -6.57 6.09
CA GLN A 351 -16.35 -6.30 6.09
C GLN A 351 -17.10 -7.17 5.08
N SER A 352 -16.52 -7.40 3.89
CA SER A 352 -17.11 -8.24 2.85
C SER A 352 -17.13 -9.73 3.19
N LYS A 353 -16.40 -10.19 4.21
CA LYS A 353 -16.21 -11.59 4.62
C LYS A 353 -15.58 -12.47 3.53
N TYR A 354 -16.23 -12.63 2.39
CA TYR A 354 -15.80 -13.47 1.27
C TYR A 354 -14.85 -12.72 0.34
N PHE A 355 -13.80 -13.40 -0.12
CA PHE A 355 -12.85 -12.85 -1.07
C PHE A 355 -12.26 -13.92 -2.00
N THR A 356 -11.72 -13.49 -3.13
CA THR A 356 -10.95 -14.33 -4.07
C THR A 356 -9.55 -13.78 -4.23
N ILE A 357 -8.55 -14.67 -4.26
CA ILE A 357 -7.16 -14.32 -4.53
C ILE A 357 -6.90 -14.44 -6.03
N LEU A 358 -6.34 -13.39 -6.64
CA LEU A 358 -5.93 -13.39 -8.04
C LEU A 358 -4.41 -13.18 -8.13
N LEU A 359 -3.74 -14.06 -8.85
CA LEU A 359 -2.29 -14.03 -9.04
C LEU A 359 -1.95 -14.16 -10.51
N ASP A 360 -1.04 -13.31 -10.97
CA ASP A 360 -0.47 -13.43 -12.30
C ASP A 360 1.02 -13.09 -12.23
N GLY A 361 1.81 -13.62 -13.15
CA GLY A 361 3.26 -13.47 -13.17
C GLY A 361 3.77 -12.79 -14.44
N THR A 362 4.67 -11.82 -14.30
CA THR A 362 5.38 -11.24 -15.45
C THR A 362 6.85 -10.96 -15.11
N PRO A 363 7.79 -11.13 -16.06
CA PRO A 363 9.15 -10.66 -15.87
C PRO A 363 9.20 -9.12 -15.96
N ASP A 364 9.88 -8.49 -15.00
CA ASP A 364 10.15 -7.05 -15.02
C ASP A 364 11.33 -6.68 -15.93
N LYS A 365 11.60 -5.37 -16.06
CA LYS A 365 12.72 -4.84 -16.88
C LYS A 365 14.10 -5.26 -16.38
N SER A 366 14.21 -5.76 -15.15
CA SER A 366 15.44 -6.31 -14.57
C SER A 366 15.52 -7.83 -14.73
N HIS A 367 14.66 -8.44 -15.55
CA HIS A 367 14.52 -9.89 -15.75
C HIS A 367 14.20 -10.66 -14.47
N LYS A 368 13.55 -10.01 -13.50
CA LYS A 368 13.04 -10.66 -12.29
C LYS A 368 11.57 -10.91 -12.44
N GLU A 369 11.11 -12.10 -12.07
CA GLU A 369 9.68 -12.40 -12.03
C GLU A 369 9.02 -11.61 -10.90
N GLN A 370 7.89 -10.99 -11.25
CA GLN A 370 7.01 -10.26 -10.35
C GLN A 370 5.63 -10.90 -10.42
N LEU A 371 5.14 -11.34 -9.26
CA LEU A 371 3.79 -11.84 -9.12
C LEU A 371 2.90 -10.71 -8.59
N THR A 372 1.84 -10.38 -9.30
CA THR A 372 0.83 -9.42 -8.80
C THR A 372 -0.06 -10.13 -7.80
N PHE A 373 -0.32 -9.51 -6.65
CA PHE A 373 -1.25 -10.02 -5.64
C PHE A 373 -2.48 -9.13 -5.58
N LEU A 374 -3.62 -9.65 -6.02
CA LEU A 374 -4.89 -8.96 -6.11
C LEU A 374 -5.94 -9.71 -5.29
N ILE A 375 -6.88 -8.97 -4.70
CA ILE A 375 -8.03 -9.54 -4.00
C ILE A 375 -9.31 -8.97 -4.61
N ARG A 376 -10.23 -9.85 -5.02
CA ARG A 376 -11.59 -9.50 -5.46
C ARG A 376 -12.58 -9.69 -4.32
N ILE A 377 -13.42 -8.69 -4.09
CA ILE A 377 -14.52 -8.73 -3.11
C ILE A 377 -15.81 -8.15 -3.70
N VAL A 378 -16.92 -8.50 -3.05
CA VAL A 378 -18.21 -7.81 -3.24
C VAL A 378 -18.41 -6.91 -2.04
N GLU A 379 -18.33 -5.61 -2.27
CA GLU A 379 -18.52 -4.56 -1.27
C GLU A 379 -19.98 -4.12 -1.26
N ILE A 380 -20.58 -3.98 -0.08
CA ILE A 380 -21.95 -3.47 0.07
C ILE A 380 -21.82 -2.04 0.60
N SER A 381 -22.08 -1.06 -0.26
CA SER A 381 -22.01 0.35 0.13
C SER A 381 -23.14 0.73 1.09
N LYS A 382 -22.95 1.84 1.82
CA LYS A 382 -23.96 2.40 2.74
C LYS A 382 -25.30 2.72 2.08
N ASN A 383 -25.32 2.91 0.76
CA ASN A 383 -26.53 3.16 -0.03
C ASN A 383 -27.21 1.86 -0.50
N LEU A 384 -26.82 0.70 0.07
CA LEU A 384 -27.32 -0.64 -0.30
C LEU A 384 -27.09 -1.01 -1.77
N LYS A 385 -26.10 -0.37 -2.41
CA LYS A 385 -25.61 -0.75 -3.73
C LYS A 385 -24.37 -1.60 -3.54
N TYR A 386 -24.31 -2.76 -4.15
CA TYR A 386 -23.08 -3.52 -4.15
C TYR A 386 -22.16 -3.12 -5.30
N GLU A 387 -20.85 -3.26 -5.08
CA GLU A 387 -19.83 -3.01 -6.07
C GLU A 387 -18.80 -4.15 -6.03
N ILE A 388 -18.43 -4.67 -7.21
CA ILE A 388 -17.39 -5.68 -7.33
C ILE A 388 -16.08 -4.94 -7.51
N ASN A 389 -15.21 -5.06 -6.52
CA ASN A 389 -13.94 -4.35 -6.50
C ASN A 389 -12.78 -5.38 -6.50
N GLU A 390 -11.79 -5.13 -7.36
CA GLU A 390 -10.53 -5.87 -7.43
C GLU A 390 -9.40 -4.96 -6.95
N TYR A 391 -8.92 -5.20 -5.73
CA TYR A 391 -7.90 -4.37 -5.10
C TYR A 391 -6.50 -4.95 -5.28
N PHE A 392 -5.57 -4.12 -5.74
CA PHE A 392 -4.15 -4.42 -5.77
C PHE A 392 -3.54 -4.27 -4.39
N ILE A 393 -2.87 -5.33 -3.92
CA ILE A 393 -2.21 -5.33 -2.62
C ILE A 393 -0.71 -5.05 -2.79
N CYS A 394 -0.01 -5.88 -3.54
CA CYS A 394 1.43 -5.74 -3.72
C CYS A 394 1.99 -6.52 -4.91
N PHE A 395 3.23 -6.20 -5.27
CA PHE A 395 4.06 -7.09 -6.09
C PHE A 395 4.92 -7.96 -5.19
N ILE A 396 4.89 -9.26 -5.45
CA ILE A 396 5.68 -10.26 -4.76
C ILE A 396 6.84 -10.65 -5.68
N HIS A 397 8.06 -10.51 -5.17
CA HIS A 397 9.24 -11.01 -5.86
C HIS A 397 9.54 -12.44 -5.39
N THR A 398 9.42 -13.42 -6.29
CA THR A 398 9.74 -14.82 -5.99
C THR A 398 11.01 -15.24 -6.73
N SER A 399 12.01 -15.69 -5.96
CA SER A 399 13.23 -16.28 -6.52
C SER A 399 13.08 -17.77 -6.83
N LYS A 400 12.12 -18.43 -6.19
CA LYS A 400 11.80 -19.85 -6.36
C LYS A 400 10.35 -19.99 -6.81
N LYS A 401 10.14 -20.67 -7.95
CA LYS A 401 8.82 -20.77 -8.59
C LYS A 401 8.01 -22.00 -8.19
N SER A 402 8.47 -22.84 -7.25
CA SER A 402 7.73 -24.06 -6.93
C SER A 402 6.39 -23.74 -6.27
N GLY A 403 5.38 -24.57 -6.54
CA GLY A 403 4.04 -24.38 -5.97
C GLY A 403 4.04 -24.27 -4.44
N LEU A 404 4.94 -24.99 -3.75
CA LEU A 404 5.10 -24.87 -2.29
C LEU A 404 5.50 -23.45 -1.85
N ASN A 405 6.56 -22.89 -2.43
CA ASN A 405 7.06 -21.56 -2.04
C ASN A 405 6.01 -20.48 -2.33
N LEU A 406 5.32 -20.59 -3.47
CA LEU A 406 4.24 -19.67 -3.82
C LEU A 406 3.09 -19.75 -2.83
N THR A 407 2.68 -20.96 -2.42
CA THR A 407 1.65 -21.13 -1.38
C THR A 407 2.08 -20.54 -0.04
N GLU A 408 3.33 -20.77 0.40
CA GLU A 408 3.85 -20.20 1.65
C GLU A 408 3.86 -18.66 1.62
N GLU A 409 4.25 -18.08 0.50
CA GLU A 409 4.25 -16.63 0.30
C GLU A 409 2.83 -16.05 0.34
N ILE A 410 1.86 -16.69 -0.34
CA ILE A 410 0.44 -16.30 -0.28
C ILE A 410 -0.05 -16.31 1.17
N LYS A 411 0.24 -17.38 1.93
CA LYS A 411 -0.15 -17.47 3.34
C LYS A 411 0.52 -16.41 4.20
N GLN A 412 1.78 -16.11 3.94
CA GLN A 412 2.49 -15.06 4.66
C GLN A 412 1.83 -13.70 4.43
N GLN A 413 1.46 -13.39 3.18
CA GLN A 413 0.74 -12.15 2.85
C GLN A 413 -0.63 -12.10 3.56
N LEU A 414 -1.42 -13.17 3.49
CA LEU A 414 -2.71 -13.26 4.21
C LEU A 414 -2.55 -13.07 5.73
N LYS A 415 -1.51 -13.68 6.31
CA LYS A 415 -1.20 -13.54 7.74
C LYS A 415 -0.80 -12.11 8.11
N LEU A 416 -0.02 -11.42 7.28
CA LEU A 416 0.34 -10.02 7.48
C LEU A 416 -0.89 -9.10 7.48
N MET A 417 -1.87 -9.42 6.63
CA MET A 417 -3.15 -8.69 6.53
C MET A 417 -4.18 -9.11 7.60
N ASN A 418 -3.88 -10.15 8.39
CA ASN A 418 -4.81 -10.79 9.31
C ASN A 418 -6.12 -11.22 8.60
N LEU A 419 -5.98 -11.86 7.44
CA LEU A 419 -7.08 -12.44 6.67
C LEU A 419 -7.05 -13.96 6.80
N ASP A 420 -8.22 -14.56 7.08
CA ASP A 420 -8.36 -16.01 7.20
C ASP A 420 -8.56 -16.66 5.83
N LEU A 421 -7.71 -17.64 5.49
CA LEU A 421 -7.84 -18.43 4.27
C LEU A 421 -9.18 -19.17 4.20
N LYS A 422 -9.82 -19.49 5.34
CA LYS A 422 -11.15 -20.13 5.37
C LYS A 422 -12.27 -19.27 4.78
N ASN A 423 -12.06 -17.96 4.69
CA ASN A 423 -13.01 -17.03 4.08
C ASN A 423 -12.77 -16.84 2.57
N CYS A 424 -11.68 -17.39 2.04
CA CYS A 424 -11.41 -17.41 0.61
C CYS A 424 -12.46 -18.29 -0.09
N ARG A 425 -13.12 -17.76 -1.12
CA ARG A 425 -14.10 -18.49 -1.94
C ARG A 425 -13.62 -18.73 -3.37
N GLY A 426 -12.57 -18.04 -3.79
CA GLY A 426 -11.99 -18.28 -5.10
C GLY A 426 -10.47 -18.13 -5.12
N GLN A 427 -9.85 -18.78 -6.09
CA GLN A 427 -8.45 -18.61 -6.43
C GLN A 427 -8.31 -18.61 -7.94
N ALA A 428 -7.64 -17.58 -8.48
CA ALA A 428 -7.48 -17.41 -9.91
C ALA A 428 -6.02 -17.13 -10.26
N TYR A 429 -5.46 -17.92 -11.18
CA TYR A 429 -4.10 -17.75 -11.66
C TYR A 429 -3.89 -18.36 -13.04
N ASP A 430 -2.69 -18.18 -13.58
CA ASP A 430 -2.26 -18.75 -14.85
C ASP A 430 -2.28 -20.29 -14.85
N ASN A 431 -2.21 -20.88 -16.05
CA ASN A 431 -2.19 -22.33 -16.19
C ASN A 431 -0.79 -22.94 -16.01
N GLY A 432 0.12 -22.24 -15.32
CA GLY A 432 1.45 -22.72 -15.04
C GLY A 432 1.40 -24.01 -14.21
N ALA A 433 2.29 -24.96 -14.50
CA ALA A 433 2.34 -26.24 -13.79
C ALA A 433 2.58 -26.06 -12.26
N ASN A 434 3.27 -25.00 -11.86
CA ASN A 434 3.46 -24.66 -10.44
C ASN A 434 2.21 -24.09 -9.77
N MET A 435 1.28 -23.54 -10.55
CA MET A 435 0.02 -23.00 -10.05
C MET A 435 -1.08 -24.08 -10.05
N ILE A 436 -1.30 -24.77 -11.18
CA ILE A 436 -2.39 -25.75 -11.38
C ILE A 436 -1.98 -27.21 -11.14
N GLY A 437 -0.70 -27.50 -10.92
CA GLY A 437 -0.19 -28.87 -10.82
C GLY A 437 -0.99 -29.74 -9.84
N ARG A 438 -1.62 -30.83 -10.34
CA ARG A 438 -2.58 -31.68 -9.62
C ARG A 438 -2.15 -32.20 -8.23
N LYS A 439 -0.84 -32.28 -7.96
CA LYS A 439 -0.29 -32.83 -6.70
C LYS A 439 0.50 -31.82 -5.87
N GLN A 440 1.13 -30.84 -6.52
CA GLN A 440 2.10 -29.95 -5.86
C GLN A 440 1.91 -28.47 -6.22
N GLY A 441 0.94 -28.17 -7.08
CA GLY A 441 0.62 -26.81 -7.48
C GLY A 441 -0.06 -26.03 -6.36
N VAL A 442 -0.04 -24.71 -6.47
CA VAL A 442 -0.71 -23.78 -5.54
C VAL A 442 -2.18 -24.15 -5.37
N GLN A 443 -2.86 -24.49 -6.47
CA GLN A 443 -4.25 -24.91 -6.50
C GLN A 443 -4.54 -26.04 -5.52
N SER A 444 -3.88 -27.18 -5.72
CA SER A 444 -4.15 -28.38 -4.95
C SER A 444 -3.85 -28.17 -3.47
N ARG A 445 -2.86 -27.33 -3.15
CA ARG A 445 -2.48 -26.99 -1.77
C ARG A 445 -3.52 -26.11 -1.09
N ILE A 446 -3.97 -25.04 -1.75
CA ILE A 446 -5.02 -24.17 -1.20
C ILE A 446 -6.34 -24.94 -1.05
N ILE A 447 -6.73 -25.76 -2.04
CA ILE A 447 -7.94 -26.61 -1.97
C ILE A 447 -7.84 -27.60 -0.80
N SER A 448 -6.65 -28.16 -0.53
CA SER A 448 -6.49 -29.10 0.59
C SER A 448 -6.67 -28.46 1.97
N GLU A 449 -6.56 -27.13 2.07
CA GLU A 449 -6.74 -26.39 3.32
C GLU A 449 -8.09 -25.71 3.44
N ASN A 450 -8.70 -25.37 2.31
CA ASN A 450 -10.06 -24.84 2.21
C ASN A 450 -10.69 -25.37 0.91
N SER A 451 -11.57 -26.35 1.04
CA SER A 451 -12.26 -26.98 -0.10
C SER A 451 -13.13 -26.00 -0.89
N ARG A 452 -13.54 -24.89 -0.26
CA ARG A 452 -14.42 -23.85 -0.84
C ARG A 452 -13.66 -22.77 -1.61
N ALA A 453 -12.34 -22.84 -1.68
CA ALA A 453 -11.53 -21.92 -2.49
C ALA A 453 -11.57 -22.35 -3.96
N PHE A 454 -12.64 -22.01 -4.68
CA PHE A 454 -12.87 -22.47 -6.05
C PHE A 454 -11.81 -21.97 -7.02
N PHE A 455 -11.22 -22.89 -7.78
CA PHE A 455 -10.24 -22.51 -8.79
C PHE A 455 -10.93 -22.00 -10.05
N VAL A 456 -10.58 -20.80 -10.48
CA VAL A 456 -11.00 -20.25 -11.77
C VAL A 456 -9.78 -19.97 -12.65
N PRO A 457 -9.61 -20.70 -13.77
CA PRO A 457 -8.49 -20.44 -14.66
C PRO A 457 -8.63 -19.08 -15.33
N CYS A 458 -7.51 -18.38 -15.52
CA CYS A 458 -7.51 -17.16 -16.31
C CYS A 458 -7.95 -17.47 -17.76
N THR A 459 -9.14 -17.00 -18.15
CA THR A 459 -9.74 -17.23 -19.47
C THR A 459 -8.91 -16.62 -20.60
N ALA A 460 -8.40 -15.40 -20.41
CA ALA A 460 -7.54 -14.71 -21.39
C ALA A 460 -6.23 -15.49 -21.63
N HIS A 461 -5.55 -15.90 -20.56
CA HIS A 461 -4.36 -16.74 -20.66
C HIS A 461 -4.67 -18.12 -21.25
N SER A 462 -5.82 -18.71 -20.91
CA SER A 462 -6.26 -19.99 -21.46
C SER A 462 -6.49 -19.94 -22.97
N LEU A 463 -7.11 -18.87 -23.49
CA LEU A 463 -7.25 -18.65 -24.93
C LEU A 463 -5.89 -18.44 -25.61
N ASN A 464 -4.99 -17.72 -24.96
CA ASN A 464 -3.64 -17.49 -25.46
C ASN A 464 -2.83 -18.81 -25.56
N LEU A 465 -2.94 -19.67 -24.54
CA LEU A 465 -2.31 -20.99 -24.57
C LEU A 465 -2.94 -21.92 -25.61
N LEU A 466 -4.26 -21.86 -25.80
CA LEU A 466 -4.94 -22.60 -26.87
C LEU A 466 -4.33 -22.26 -28.24
N LEU A 467 -4.08 -20.98 -28.52
CA LEU A 467 -3.42 -20.56 -29.75
C LEU A 467 -1.97 -21.07 -29.86
N GLY A 468 -1.24 -21.06 -28.74
CA GLY A 468 0.10 -21.63 -28.67
C GLY A 468 0.12 -23.13 -28.97
N ASP A 469 -0.82 -23.89 -28.42
CA ASP A 469 -1.00 -25.32 -28.67
C ASP A 469 -1.31 -25.58 -30.15
N MET A 470 -2.23 -24.81 -30.72
CA MET A 470 -2.61 -24.90 -32.14
C MET A 470 -1.44 -24.66 -33.08
N ALA A 471 -0.59 -23.67 -32.78
CA ALA A 471 0.53 -23.32 -33.66
C ALA A 471 1.72 -24.27 -33.49
N SER A 472 1.88 -24.84 -32.29
CA SER A 472 2.96 -25.79 -31.98
C SER A 472 2.62 -27.22 -32.39
N SER A 473 1.35 -27.51 -32.72
CA SER A 473 0.91 -28.85 -33.12
C SER A 473 1.49 -29.29 -34.46
N VAL A 474 1.79 -28.34 -35.36
CA VAL A 474 2.30 -28.63 -36.71
C VAL A 474 3.57 -27.80 -36.97
N PRO A 475 4.71 -28.43 -37.33
CA PRO A 475 5.95 -27.71 -37.64
C PRO A 475 5.80 -26.63 -38.72
N ALA A 476 4.98 -26.89 -39.74
CA ALA A 476 4.69 -25.92 -40.79
C ALA A 476 3.94 -24.67 -40.26
N ALA A 477 3.12 -24.80 -39.21
CA ALA A 477 2.46 -23.66 -38.58
C ALA A 477 3.46 -22.80 -37.76
N MET A 478 4.44 -23.42 -37.09
CA MET A 478 5.52 -22.67 -36.44
C MET A 478 6.35 -21.87 -37.47
N THR A 479 6.73 -22.51 -38.59
CA THR A 479 7.46 -21.85 -39.66
C THR A 479 6.65 -20.71 -40.29
N PHE A 480 5.33 -20.88 -40.45
CA PHE A 480 4.42 -19.85 -40.96
C PHE A 480 4.54 -18.53 -40.17
N PHE A 481 4.45 -18.57 -38.84
CA PHE A 481 4.61 -17.36 -38.03
C PHE A 481 6.04 -16.79 -38.13
N GLY A 482 7.06 -17.64 -38.27
CA GLY A 482 8.43 -17.19 -38.55
C GLY A 482 8.54 -16.37 -39.85
N VAL A 483 7.85 -16.77 -40.92
CA VAL A 483 7.83 -16.03 -42.19
C VAL A 483 7.15 -14.67 -42.03
N ILE A 484 6.00 -14.62 -41.35
CA ILE A 484 5.28 -13.35 -41.07
C ILE A 484 6.19 -12.36 -40.31
N GLN A 485 6.94 -12.83 -39.31
CA GLN A 485 7.90 -11.99 -38.57
C GLN A 485 9.06 -11.51 -39.45
N ARG A 486 9.56 -12.36 -40.37
CA ARG A 486 10.61 -11.98 -41.32
C ARG A 486 10.16 -10.84 -42.24
N ILE A 487 8.94 -10.91 -42.77
CA ILE A 487 8.36 -9.84 -43.60
C ILE A 487 8.38 -8.52 -42.83
N TYR A 488 7.89 -8.50 -41.59
CA TYR A 488 7.94 -7.29 -40.76
C TYR A 488 9.38 -6.81 -40.47
N THR A 489 10.30 -7.72 -40.18
CA THR A 489 11.69 -7.40 -39.80
C THR A 489 12.45 -6.74 -40.94
N ILE A 490 12.19 -7.13 -42.20
CA ILE A 490 12.79 -6.47 -43.36
C ILE A 490 12.35 -5.01 -43.42
N PHE A 491 11.06 -4.72 -43.32
CA PHE A 491 10.61 -3.33 -43.45
C PHE A 491 10.98 -2.48 -42.22
N SER A 492 10.79 -2.98 -41.00
CA SER A 492 11.03 -2.23 -39.77
C SER A 492 12.50 -1.91 -39.50
N ALA A 493 13.43 -2.68 -40.07
CA ALA A 493 14.86 -2.47 -39.88
C ALA A 493 15.45 -1.29 -40.70
N SER A 494 14.68 -0.58 -41.53
CA SER A 494 15.12 0.68 -42.16
C SER A 494 13.97 1.64 -42.38
N THR A 495 14.16 2.92 -42.09
CA THR A 495 13.19 3.99 -42.36
C THR A 495 12.89 4.15 -43.85
N GLU A 496 13.87 3.92 -44.73
CA GLU A 496 13.69 3.95 -46.18
C GLU A 496 12.77 2.82 -46.65
N ARG A 497 13.02 1.59 -46.18
CA ARG A 497 12.17 0.43 -46.48
C ARG A 497 10.76 0.60 -45.92
N TRP A 498 10.65 1.16 -44.72
CA TRP A 498 9.35 1.50 -44.13
C TRP A 498 8.58 2.52 -44.99
N THR A 499 9.28 3.49 -45.58
CA THR A 499 8.67 4.47 -46.50
C THR A 499 8.17 3.80 -47.78
N ILE A 500 8.95 2.86 -48.35
CA ILE A 500 8.51 2.04 -49.48
C ILE A 500 7.24 1.25 -49.12
N LEU A 501 7.20 0.63 -47.94
CA LEU A 501 6.02 -0.10 -47.48
C LEU A 501 4.77 0.79 -47.43
N LEU A 502 4.89 2.00 -46.87
CA LEU A 502 3.78 2.95 -46.72
C LEU A 502 3.30 3.53 -48.06
N LYS A 503 4.13 3.51 -49.11
CA LYS A 503 3.71 3.88 -50.48
C LYS A 503 2.64 2.92 -51.02
N TYR A 504 2.71 1.64 -50.64
CA TYR A 504 1.81 0.59 -51.12
C TYR A 504 0.66 0.28 -50.15
N LEU A 505 0.88 0.40 -48.83
CA LEU A 505 -0.14 0.09 -47.83
C LEU A 505 -1.00 1.32 -47.50
N SER A 506 -2.27 1.29 -47.92
CA SER A 506 -3.27 2.33 -47.59
C SER A 506 -4.02 2.08 -46.28
N ASP A 507 -4.42 0.83 -46.01
CA ASP A 507 -5.43 0.52 -44.99
C ASP A 507 -4.86 -0.09 -43.71
N PHE A 508 -3.97 -1.09 -43.85
CA PHE A 508 -3.36 -1.81 -42.72
C PHE A 508 -1.84 -1.82 -42.83
N THR A 509 -1.16 -1.50 -41.74
CA THR A 509 0.32 -1.56 -41.64
C THR A 509 0.79 -2.87 -41.03
N LEU A 510 1.96 -3.38 -41.47
CA LEU A 510 2.60 -4.55 -40.86
C LEU A 510 2.95 -4.30 -39.38
N LYS A 511 2.70 -5.30 -38.53
CA LYS A 511 3.02 -5.25 -37.10
C LYS A 511 3.90 -6.43 -36.68
N PRO A 512 4.80 -6.24 -35.70
CA PRO A 512 5.58 -7.34 -35.16
C PRO A 512 4.65 -8.39 -34.55
N ILE A 513 5.04 -9.66 -34.64
CA ILE A 513 4.35 -10.72 -33.95
C ILE A 513 4.56 -10.55 -32.46
N SER A 514 3.48 -10.66 -31.70
CA SER A 514 3.55 -10.69 -30.25
C SER A 514 4.01 -12.06 -29.75
N ASP A 515 5.11 -12.07 -29.00
CA ASP A 515 5.65 -13.29 -28.38
C ASP A 515 4.72 -13.81 -27.26
N THR A 516 4.08 -12.90 -26.53
CA THR A 516 3.33 -13.23 -25.31
C THR A 516 1.81 -13.25 -25.49
N ARG A 517 1.26 -12.56 -26.48
CA ARG A 517 -0.20 -12.43 -26.72
C ARG A 517 -0.57 -12.90 -28.13
N TRP A 518 -0.85 -14.18 -28.29
CA TRP A 518 -1.11 -14.83 -29.57
C TRP A 518 -2.35 -14.31 -30.29
N GLU A 519 -3.38 -13.87 -29.57
CA GLU A 519 -4.60 -13.30 -30.17
C GLU A 519 -4.28 -12.02 -30.96
N SER A 520 -3.30 -11.24 -30.50
CA SER A 520 -2.87 -10.00 -31.16
C SER A 520 -2.12 -10.25 -32.48
N ARG A 521 -1.67 -11.48 -32.75
CA ARG A 521 -1.01 -11.86 -34.01
C ARG A 521 -1.93 -11.73 -35.22
N ILE A 522 -3.25 -11.65 -35.00
CA ILE A 522 -4.20 -11.30 -36.05
C ILE A 522 -3.81 -10.00 -36.76
N GLU A 523 -3.28 -9.03 -36.03
CA GLU A 523 -2.88 -7.74 -36.59
C GLU A 523 -1.64 -7.85 -37.48
N SER A 524 -0.78 -8.85 -37.27
CA SER A 524 0.34 -9.16 -38.17
C SER A 524 -0.11 -9.88 -39.45
N ILE A 525 -1.20 -10.65 -39.38
CA ILE A 525 -1.74 -11.41 -40.52
C ILE A 525 -2.68 -10.56 -41.38
N LYS A 526 -3.45 -9.64 -40.77
CA LYS A 526 -4.43 -8.78 -41.45
C LYS A 526 -3.90 -8.09 -42.72
N PRO A 527 -2.75 -7.38 -42.70
CA PRO A 527 -2.22 -6.75 -43.90
C PRO A 527 -1.92 -7.77 -45.00
N ILE A 528 -1.41 -8.94 -44.63
CA ILE A 528 -1.06 -10.02 -45.57
C ILE A 528 -2.33 -10.70 -46.11
N ARG A 529 -3.43 -10.72 -45.36
CA ARG A 529 -4.70 -11.30 -45.80
C ARG A 529 -5.46 -10.41 -46.80
N PHE A 530 -5.43 -9.09 -46.60
CA PHE A 530 -6.25 -8.14 -47.37
C PHE A 530 -5.46 -7.29 -48.37
N GLN A 531 -4.15 -7.15 -48.17
CA GLN A 531 -3.28 -6.33 -49.00
C GLN A 531 -2.06 -7.13 -49.47
N LEU A 532 -2.26 -8.42 -49.79
CA LEU A 532 -1.17 -9.34 -50.13
C LEU A 532 -0.38 -8.86 -51.35
N CYS A 533 -1.07 -8.36 -52.38
CA CYS A 533 -0.45 -7.80 -53.59
C CYS A 533 0.43 -6.60 -53.27
N GLN A 534 -0.06 -5.68 -52.45
CA GLN A 534 0.67 -4.49 -52.04
C GLN A 534 1.93 -4.84 -51.22
N VAL A 535 1.83 -5.84 -50.33
CA VAL A 535 2.99 -6.35 -49.59
C VAL A 535 3.99 -7.03 -50.52
N HIS A 536 3.51 -7.80 -51.50
CA HIS A 536 4.34 -8.42 -52.52
C HIS A 536 5.10 -7.37 -53.35
N ASP A 537 4.40 -6.38 -53.88
CA ASP A 537 4.99 -5.33 -54.73
C ASP A 537 6.00 -4.48 -53.95
N ALA A 538 5.72 -4.18 -52.67
CA ALA A 538 6.68 -3.52 -51.80
C ALA A 538 7.95 -4.36 -51.59
N LEU A 539 7.83 -5.69 -51.47
CA LEU A 539 9.00 -6.58 -51.35
C LEU A 539 9.80 -6.65 -52.66
N VAL A 540 9.12 -6.63 -53.80
CA VAL A 540 9.75 -6.55 -55.13
C VAL A 540 10.52 -5.24 -55.27
N GLU A 541 9.90 -4.09 -54.98
CA GLU A 541 10.57 -2.77 -55.05
C GLU A 541 11.80 -2.72 -54.12
N VAL A 542 11.71 -3.26 -52.89
CA VAL A 542 12.87 -3.36 -51.99
C VAL A 542 13.97 -4.24 -52.58
N SER A 543 13.61 -5.36 -53.23
CA SER A 543 14.58 -6.26 -53.85
C SER A 543 15.32 -5.66 -55.04
N GLU A 544 14.68 -4.74 -55.77
CA GLU A 544 15.24 -4.06 -56.93
C GLU A 544 16.12 -2.87 -56.54
N LEU A 545 15.67 -2.07 -55.57
CA LEU A 545 16.37 -0.85 -55.14
C LEU A 545 17.57 -1.10 -54.21
N THR A 546 17.53 -2.17 -53.41
CA THR A 546 18.58 -2.41 -52.42
C THR A 546 19.90 -2.86 -53.05
N LYS A 547 21.01 -2.28 -52.56
CA LYS A 547 22.38 -2.68 -52.93
C LYS A 547 22.95 -3.77 -52.01
N ASP A 548 22.31 -4.02 -50.87
CA ASP A 548 22.75 -5.05 -49.92
C ASP A 548 22.36 -6.45 -50.45
N PRO A 549 23.34 -7.33 -50.75
CA PRO A 549 23.07 -8.67 -51.25
C PRO A 549 22.18 -9.51 -50.32
N LYS A 550 22.28 -9.31 -49.00
CA LYS A 550 21.48 -10.05 -48.02
C LYS A 550 20.02 -9.64 -48.10
N ILE A 551 19.74 -8.34 -48.08
CA ILE A 551 18.36 -7.82 -48.17
C ILE A 551 17.77 -8.11 -49.54
N LYS A 552 18.57 -8.03 -50.61
CA LYS A 552 18.13 -8.40 -51.96
C LYS A 552 17.71 -9.87 -52.02
N SER A 553 18.56 -10.77 -51.53
CA SER A 553 18.26 -12.20 -51.49
C SER A 553 17.05 -12.51 -50.61
N GLU A 554 16.92 -11.87 -49.46
CA GLU A 554 15.83 -12.14 -48.52
C GLU A 554 14.49 -11.63 -49.04
N SER A 555 14.44 -10.41 -49.57
CA SER A 555 13.22 -9.80 -50.12
C SER A 555 12.77 -10.54 -51.39
N SER A 556 13.71 -10.90 -52.27
CA SER A 556 13.43 -11.74 -53.45
C SER A 556 12.92 -13.13 -53.04
N SER A 557 13.50 -13.71 -51.98
CA SER A 557 13.06 -15.01 -51.46
C SER A 557 11.62 -14.96 -50.96
N LEU A 558 11.26 -13.91 -50.23
CA LEU A 558 9.91 -13.74 -49.69
C LEU A 558 8.88 -13.49 -50.80
N ALA A 559 9.18 -12.61 -51.75
CA ALA A 559 8.29 -12.32 -52.87
C ALA A 559 8.06 -13.55 -53.77
N ASN A 560 9.13 -14.24 -54.18
CA ASN A 560 9.04 -15.23 -55.24
C ASN A 560 8.80 -16.69 -54.77
N TYR A 561 9.18 -17.05 -53.54
CA TYR A 561 9.17 -18.46 -53.11
C TYR A 561 8.32 -18.75 -51.86
N GLU A 562 8.14 -17.76 -50.99
CA GLU A 562 7.44 -17.91 -49.71
C GLU A 562 5.94 -17.66 -49.85
N PHE A 563 5.49 -16.80 -50.77
CA PHE A 563 4.07 -16.67 -51.17
C PHE A 563 3.56 -17.82 -52.03
N SER A 564 3.95 -19.06 -51.71
CA SER A 564 3.40 -20.26 -52.36
C SER A 564 1.94 -20.51 -51.96
N TYR A 565 1.22 -21.28 -52.76
CA TYR A 565 -0.19 -21.63 -52.51
C TYR A 565 -0.44 -22.12 -51.08
N ASP A 566 0.42 -23.00 -50.57
CA ASP A 566 0.33 -23.55 -49.20
C ASP A 566 0.37 -22.44 -48.13
N PHE A 567 1.23 -21.43 -48.32
CA PHE A 567 1.38 -20.30 -47.41
C PHE A 567 0.17 -19.37 -47.48
N ILE A 568 -0.31 -19.04 -48.68
CA ILE A 568 -1.50 -18.20 -48.87
C ILE A 568 -2.74 -18.87 -48.27
N LEU A 569 -2.87 -20.19 -48.45
CA LEU A 569 -3.92 -20.98 -47.82
C LEU A 569 -3.79 -20.95 -46.29
N SER A 570 -2.58 -21.09 -45.75
CA SER A 570 -2.31 -20.90 -44.31
C SER A 570 -2.68 -19.50 -43.80
N VAL A 571 -2.40 -18.42 -44.55
CA VAL A 571 -2.80 -17.05 -44.21
C VAL A 571 -4.31 -16.96 -44.02
N VAL A 572 -5.09 -17.52 -44.96
CA VAL A 572 -6.56 -17.51 -44.89
C VAL A 572 -7.05 -18.31 -43.69
N ILE A 573 -6.55 -19.54 -43.50
CA ILE A 573 -6.95 -20.41 -42.39
C ILE A 573 -6.65 -19.74 -41.04
N TRP A 574 -5.42 -19.25 -40.84
CA TRP A 574 -5.03 -18.62 -39.59
C TRP A 574 -5.78 -17.32 -39.34
N TYR A 575 -6.08 -16.55 -40.39
CA TYR A 575 -6.89 -15.33 -40.24
C TYR A 575 -8.29 -15.64 -39.71
N GLU A 576 -8.99 -16.64 -40.29
CA GLU A 576 -10.35 -17.01 -39.83
C GLU A 576 -10.34 -17.51 -38.38
N LEU A 577 -9.39 -18.38 -38.03
CA LEU A 577 -9.23 -18.91 -36.68
C LEU A 577 -8.93 -17.80 -35.66
N LEU A 578 -7.92 -16.97 -35.92
CA LEU A 578 -7.54 -15.88 -35.03
C LEU A 578 -8.60 -14.78 -34.95
N SER A 579 -9.36 -14.55 -36.03
CA SER A 579 -10.48 -13.60 -36.05
C SER A 579 -11.60 -14.02 -35.09
N ALA A 580 -12.00 -15.29 -35.14
CA ALA A 580 -13.00 -15.82 -34.21
C ALA A 580 -12.51 -15.74 -32.75
N ILE A 581 -11.28 -16.17 -32.48
CA ILE A 581 -10.71 -16.17 -31.13
C ILE A 581 -10.52 -14.74 -30.59
N ASN A 582 -10.03 -13.81 -31.41
CA ASN A 582 -9.84 -12.41 -31.01
C ASN A 582 -11.15 -11.71 -30.66
N LYS A 583 -12.25 -12.00 -31.38
CA LYS A 583 -13.58 -11.48 -31.05
C LYS A 583 -14.03 -11.95 -29.67
N VAL A 584 -13.94 -13.25 -29.40
CA VAL A 584 -14.30 -13.85 -28.11
C VAL A 584 -13.39 -13.35 -26.99
N SER A 585 -12.08 -13.27 -27.23
CA SER A 585 -11.10 -12.77 -26.26
C SER A 585 -11.39 -11.33 -25.84
N LYS A 586 -11.68 -10.43 -26.78
CA LYS A 586 -12.05 -9.04 -26.49
C LYS A 586 -13.37 -8.95 -25.73
N SER A 587 -14.36 -9.75 -26.09
CA SER A 587 -15.63 -9.79 -25.36
C SER A 587 -15.42 -10.24 -23.92
N LEU A 588 -14.65 -11.33 -23.70
CA LEU A 588 -14.37 -11.85 -22.36
C LEU A 588 -13.65 -10.83 -21.47
N GLN A 589 -12.76 -10.00 -22.03
CA GLN A 589 -12.04 -8.96 -21.30
C GLN A 589 -12.92 -7.77 -20.84
N SER A 590 -14.22 -7.75 -21.17
CA SER A 590 -15.14 -6.72 -20.68
C SER A 590 -15.30 -6.79 -19.16
N GLU A 591 -15.34 -5.62 -18.51
CA GLU A 591 -15.60 -5.50 -17.07
C GLU A 591 -17.01 -5.98 -16.69
N SER A 592 -17.97 -5.91 -17.63
CA SER A 592 -19.36 -6.34 -17.46
C SER A 592 -19.61 -7.80 -17.86
N MET A 593 -18.56 -8.63 -18.00
CA MET A 593 -18.71 -10.01 -18.44
C MET A 593 -19.33 -10.89 -17.35
N GLU A 594 -20.39 -11.62 -17.69
CA GLU A 594 -21.08 -12.58 -16.82
C GLU A 594 -20.67 -14.02 -17.18
N LEU A 595 -20.75 -14.95 -16.22
CA LEU A 595 -20.32 -16.34 -16.43
C LEU A 595 -21.16 -17.04 -17.50
N SER A 596 -22.48 -16.82 -17.49
CA SER A 596 -23.42 -17.37 -18.47
C SER A 596 -23.06 -16.93 -19.89
N ASN A 597 -22.82 -15.64 -20.09
CA ASN A 597 -22.40 -15.07 -21.37
C ASN A 597 -21.01 -15.57 -21.79
N ALA A 598 -20.08 -15.71 -20.85
CA ALA A 598 -18.75 -16.27 -21.11
C ALA A 598 -18.83 -17.71 -21.61
N VAL A 599 -19.64 -18.56 -20.97
CA VAL A 599 -19.86 -19.96 -21.38
C VAL A 599 -20.55 -20.03 -22.75
N GLN A 600 -21.53 -19.17 -23.02
CA GLN A 600 -22.17 -19.10 -24.33
C GLN A 600 -21.19 -18.70 -25.44
N LEU A 601 -20.34 -17.68 -25.21
CA LEU A 601 -19.30 -17.27 -26.17
C LEU A 601 -18.28 -18.38 -26.43
N LEU A 602 -17.87 -19.11 -25.39
CA LEU A 602 -16.96 -20.24 -25.51
C LEU A 602 -17.60 -21.43 -26.22
N SER A 603 -18.89 -21.70 -25.96
CA SER A 603 -19.67 -22.71 -26.68
C SER A 603 -19.79 -22.33 -28.15
N GLY A 604 -20.12 -21.08 -28.47
CA GLY A 604 -20.16 -20.59 -29.84
C GLY A 604 -18.80 -20.68 -30.55
N LEU A 605 -17.69 -20.47 -29.83
CA LEU A 605 -16.34 -20.66 -30.38
C LEU A 605 -16.04 -22.14 -30.66
N LYS A 606 -16.46 -23.04 -29.76
CA LYS A 606 -16.37 -24.49 -29.98
C LYS A 606 -17.18 -24.92 -31.20
N ASP A 607 -18.41 -24.43 -31.33
CA ASP A 607 -19.27 -24.69 -32.48
C ASP A 607 -18.69 -24.10 -33.77
N PHE A 608 -18.01 -22.95 -33.70
CA PHE A 608 -17.26 -22.43 -34.82
C PHE A 608 -16.14 -23.39 -35.24
N PHE A 609 -15.34 -23.93 -34.31
CA PHE A 609 -14.28 -24.87 -34.66
C PHE A 609 -14.81 -26.17 -35.26
N THR A 610 -15.91 -26.73 -34.74
CA THR A 610 -16.52 -27.94 -35.30
C THR A 610 -17.05 -27.69 -36.72
N ASN A 611 -17.76 -26.58 -36.94
CA ASN A 611 -18.22 -26.19 -38.28
C ASN A 611 -17.06 -25.88 -39.24
N PHE A 612 -16.01 -25.21 -38.74
CA PHE A 612 -14.83 -24.87 -39.52
C PHE A 612 -14.07 -26.14 -39.91
N ARG A 613 -13.96 -27.13 -39.03
CA ARG A 613 -13.40 -28.45 -39.33
C ARG A 613 -14.08 -29.12 -40.52
N GLU A 614 -15.40 -29.04 -40.62
CA GLU A 614 -16.18 -29.70 -41.67
C GLU A 614 -16.18 -28.94 -43.00
N LYS A 615 -16.39 -27.62 -42.97
CA LYS A 615 -16.64 -26.80 -44.18
C LYS A 615 -15.54 -25.77 -44.47
N GLY A 616 -14.75 -25.43 -43.46
CA GLY A 616 -13.78 -24.33 -43.49
C GLY A 616 -12.64 -24.53 -44.49
N PHE A 617 -12.22 -25.78 -44.73
CA PHE A 617 -11.15 -26.05 -45.70
C PHE A 617 -11.53 -25.63 -47.12
N GLN A 618 -12.73 -26.00 -47.58
CA GLN A 618 -13.19 -25.68 -48.94
C GLN A 618 -13.43 -24.18 -49.13
N LEU A 619 -13.94 -23.49 -48.09
CA LEU A 619 -14.11 -22.03 -48.11
C LEU A 619 -12.77 -21.30 -48.15
N SER A 620 -11.81 -21.76 -47.34
CA SER A 620 -10.44 -21.21 -47.30
C SER A 620 -9.73 -21.42 -48.63
N LYS A 621 -9.91 -22.60 -49.25
CA LYS A 621 -9.37 -22.93 -50.58
C LYS A 621 -9.83 -21.95 -51.66
N LYS A 622 -11.14 -21.73 -51.78
CA LYS A 622 -11.71 -20.78 -52.76
C LYS A 622 -11.17 -19.36 -52.59
N THR A 623 -10.98 -18.95 -51.35
CA THR A 623 -10.45 -17.62 -51.03
C THR A 623 -8.97 -17.51 -51.36
N ALA A 624 -8.18 -18.54 -51.01
CA ALA A 624 -6.76 -18.59 -51.33
C ALA A 624 -6.50 -18.63 -52.83
N GLN A 625 -7.33 -19.33 -53.61
CA GLN A 625 -7.24 -19.36 -55.07
C GLN A 625 -7.35 -17.97 -55.68
N LYS A 626 -8.33 -17.17 -55.25
CA LYS A 626 -8.48 -15.77 -55.69
C LYS A 626 -7.25 -14.93 -55.36
N LEU A 627 -6.75 -15.03 -54.12
CA LEU A 627 -5.53 -14.31 -53.72
C LEU A 627 -4.29 -14.73 -54.53
N CYS A 628 -4.22 -15.98 -54.99
CA CYS A 628 -3.14 -16.44 -55.85
C CYS A 628 -3.28 -15.91 -57.27
N GLU A 629 -4.49 -15.83 -57.80
CA GLU A 629 -4.79 -15.20 -59.09
C GLU A 629 -4.36 -13.72 -59.08
N ASP A 630 -4.64 -12.99 -57.99
CA ASP A 630 -4.31 -11.57 -57.85
C ASP A 630 -2.78 -11.30 -57.90
N ILE A 631 -1.95 -12.26 -57.48
CA ILE A 631 -0.46 -12.14 -57.43
C ILE A 631 0.21 -12.81 -58.64
N GLY A 632 -0.54 -13.61 -59.40
CA GLY A 632 0.00 -14.42 -60.48
C GLY A 632 0.74 -15.68 -60.01
N THR A 633 0.48 -16.16 -58.79
CA THR A 633 1.05 -17.42 -58.27
C THR A 633 0.17 -18.61 -58.68
N PRO A 634 0.72 -19.73 -59.18
CA PRO A 634 -0.09 -20.90 -59.50
C PRO A 634 -0.66 -21.54 -58.22
N ALA A 635 -1.97 -21.80 -58.21
CA ALA A 635 -2.69 -22.43 -57.10
C ALA A 635 -2.43 -23.95 -57.03
N ILE A 636 -1.16 -24.35 -56.91
CA ILE A 636 -0.70 -25.74 -56.93
C ILE A 636 0.14 -26.01 -55.67
N PHE A 637 -0.18 -27.11 -54.99
CA PHE A 637 0.59 -27.57 -53.83
C PHE A 637 2.03 -27.97 -54.23
N LYS A 638 3.03 -27.57 -53.44
CA LYS A 638 4.43 -27.92 -53.69
C LYS A 638 4.60 -29.45 -53.70
N GLN A 639 5.19 -30.00 -54.76
CA GLN A 639 5.45 -31.43 -54.84
C GLN A 639 6.59 -31.85 -53.91
N SER A 640 6.30 -32.67 -52.90
CA SER A 640 7.36 -33.30 -52.10
C SER A 640 8.07 -34.37 -52.92
N ARG A 641 9.41 -34.36 -52.92
CA ARG A 641 10.22 -35.42 -53.56
C ARG A 641 9.89 -36.77 -52.94
N ILE A 642 9.36 -37.69 -53.74
CA ILE A 642 9.14 -39.07 -53.31
C ILE A 642 10.51 -39.75 -53.16
N LEU A 643 10.96 -39.93 -51.92
CA LEU A 643 12.16 -40.72 -51.62
C LEU A 643 11.84 -42.20 -51.85
N LYS A 644 12.22 -42.74 -53.01
CA LYS A 644 12.23 -44.18 -53.23
C LYS A 644 13.42 -44.77 -52.47
N LYS A 645 13.17 -45.53 -51.40
CA LYS A 645 14.22 -46.35 -50.79
C LYS A 645 14.70 -47.39 -51.81
N SER A 646 16.02 -47.60 -51.91
CA SER A 646 16.59 -48.70 -52.70
C SER A 646 16.09 -50.02 -52.12
N LYS A 647 15.46 -50.84 -52.96
CA LYS A 647 14.93 -52.15 -52.57
C LYS A 647 16.03 -53.22 -52.69
N GLN A 648 16.05 -54.19 -51.78
CA GLN A 648 16.92 -55.36 -51.88
C GLN A 648 16.25 -56.56 -52.58
N PHE A 649 14.92 -56.65 -52.58
CA PHE A 649 14.19 -57.80 -53.15
C PHE A 649 12.94 -57.39 -53.96
N GLY A 650 12.61 -58.19 -54.99
CA GLY A 650 11.55 -57.87 -55.98
C GLY A 650 10.10 -58.09 -55.53
N TYR A 651 9.87 -58.75 -54.39
CA TYR A 651 8.53 -59.04 -53.85
C TYR A 651 8.01 -57.99 -52.85
N GLU A 652 8.81 -56.97 -52.53
CA GLU A 652 8.36 -55.86 -51.68
C GLU A 652 7.39 -54.95 -52.47
N SER A 653 6.10 -55.13 -52.24
CA SER A 653 5.02 -54.27 -52.75
C SER A 653 5.20 -52.82 -52.28
N ASN A 654 4.78 -51.86 -53.12
CA ASN A 654 4.83 -50.43 -52.76
C ASN A 654 3.74 -50.12 -51.73
N ASP A 655 4.02 -50.32 -50.45
CA ASP A 655 3.08 -50.03 -49.36
C ASP A 655 3.04 -48.53 -49.00
N THR A 656 3.12 -47.66 -50.00
CA THR A 656 3.02 -46.21 -49.83
C THR A 656 1.76 -45.71 -50.50
N ARG A 657 0.71 -45.45 -49.70
CA ARG A 657 -0.48 -44.73 -50.18
C ARG A 657 -0.02 -43.43 -50.84
N THR A 658 -0.33 -43.26 -52.12
CA THR A 658 -0.11 -42.01 -52.86
C THR A 658 -1.17 -41.01 -52.44
N VAL A 659 -1.01 -40.44 -51.25
CA VAL A 659 -1.87 -39.36 -50.75
C VAL A 659 -1.54 -38.10 -51.55
N SER A 660 -2.54 -37.44 -52.15
CA SER A 660 -2.31 -36.18 -52.87
C SER A 660 -1.77 -35.12 -51.90
N ASN A 661 -0.94 -34.18 -52.38
CA ASN A 661 -0.39 -33.13 -51.51
C ASN A 661 -1.49 -32.26 -50.88
N GLU A 662 -2.62 -32.10 -51.58
CA GLU A 662 -3.82 -31.46 -51.02
C GLU A 662 -4.37 -32.26 -49.83
N GLN A 663 -4.56 -33.57 -50.00
CA GLN A 663 -5.08 -34.44 -48.95
C GLN A 663 -4.12 -34.48 -47.76
N LYS A 664 -2.80 -34.42 -48.03
CA LYS A 664 -1.76 -34.34 -47.02
C LYS A 664 -1.82 -33.01 -46.24
N PHE A 665 -1.94 -31.88 -46.93
CA PHE A 665 -2.13 -30.59 -46.26
C PHE A 665 -3.44 -30.56 -45.46
N TYR A 666 -4.52 -31.13 -46.00
CA TYR A 666 -5.78 -31.23 -45.30
C TYR A 666 -5.67 -32.04 -44.00
N GLN A 667 -5.01 -33.21 -44.03
CA GLN A 667 -4.87 -34.09 -42.86
C GLN A 667 -3.80 -33.61 -41.87
N ASP A 668 -2.58 -33.42 -42.35
CA ASP A 668 -1.40 -33.16 -41.51
C ASP A 668 -1.33 -31.70 -41.02
N TYR A 669 -1.98 -30.76 -41.72
CA TYR A 669 -1.99 -29.35 -41.36
C TYR A 669 -3.37 -28.92 -40.86
N PHE A 670 -4.37 -28.89 -41.75
CA PHE A 670 -5.67 -28.28 -41.43
C PHE A 670 -6.42 -29.00 -40.30
N LEU A 671 -6.63 -30.32 -40.43
CA LEU A 671 -7.32 -31.10 -39.41
C LEU A 671 -6.55 -31.11 -38.10
N THR A 672 -5.22 -31.26 -38.14
CA THR A 672 -4.40 -31.29 -36.93
C THR A 672 -4.47 -29.96 -36.14
N VAL A 673 -4.42 -28.81 -36.83
CA VAL A 673 -4.55 -27.49 -36.18
C VAL A 673 -5.95 -27.30 -35.58
N VAL A 674 -7.01 -27.64 -36.31
CA VAL A 674 -8.40 -27.44 -35.85
C VAL A 674 -8.77 -28.45 -34.75
N ASP A 675 -8.35 -29.71 -34.87
CA ASP A 675 -8.56 -30.75 -33.86
C ASP A 675 -7.85 -30.40 -32.56
N GLN A 676 -6.62 -29.87 -32.65
CA GLN A 676 -5.92 -29.36 -31.47
C GLN A 676 -6.69 -28.20 -30.82
N ALA A 677 -7.29 -27.30 -31.60
CA ALA A 677 -8.13 -26.23 -31.07
C ALA A 677 -9.34 -26.77 -30.29
N ILE A 678 -10.02 -27.77 -30.84
CA ILE A 678 -11.18 -28.43 -30.22
C ILE A 678 -10.78 -29.17 -28.93
N VAL A 679 -9.65 -29.87 -28.94
CA VAL A 679 -9.15 -30.55 -27.73
C VAL A 679 -8.78 -29.54 -26.65
N SER A 680 -8.00 -28.51 -27.01
CA SER A 680 -7.56 -27.48 -26.07
C SER A 680 -8.73 -26.66 -25.50
N ILE A 681 -9.77 -26.33 -26.28
CA ILE A 681 -10.94 -25.60 -25.75
C ILE A 681 -11.72 -26.46 -24.76
N ASN A 682 -11.94 -27.75 -25.05
CA ASN A 682 -12.67 -28.63 -24.14
C ASN A 682 -11.92 -28.81 -22.81
N GLN A 683 -10.61 -29.05 -22.85
CA GLN A 683 -9.82 -29.28 -21.64
C GLN A 683 -9.66 -28.02 -20.78
N ARG A 684 -9.49 -26.84 -21.40
CA ARG A 684 -9.17 -25.61 -20.67
C ARG A 684 -10.39 -24.93 -20.05
N PHE A 685 -11.58 -25.16 -20.60
CA PHE A 685 -12.81 -24.50 -20.14
C PHE A 685 -13.77 -25.43 -19.38
N GLU A 686 -13.41 -26.69 -19.15
CA GLU A 686 -14.17 -27.66 -18.33
C GLU A 686 -14.53 -27.10 -16.94
N GLN A 687 -13.58 -26.44 -16.27
CA GLN A 687 -13.81 -25.83 -14.96
C GLN A 687 -14.85 -24.69 -14.99
N LEU A 688 -14.82 -23.85 -16.04
CA LEU A 688 -15.84 -22.81 -16.20
C LEU A 688 -17.22 -23.40 -16.47
N SER A 689 -17.30 -24.50 -17.22
CA SER A 689 -18.56 -25.24 -17.41
C SER A 689 -19.10 -25.77 -16.09
N HIS A 690 -18.25 -26.39 -15.24
CA HIS A 690 -18.67 -26.85 -13.92
C HIS A 690 -19.15 -25.71 -13.00
N HIS A 691 -18.47 -24.55 -13.02
CA HIS A 691 -18.94 -23.37 -12.27
C HIS A 691 -20.30 -22.90 -12.78
N SER A 692 -20.52 -22.96 -14.09
CA SER A 692 -21.83 -22.62 -14.68
C SER A 692 -22.90 -23.66 -14.39
N GLU A 693 -22.56 -24.94 -14.22
CA GLU A 693 -23.54 -25.96 -13.78
C GLU A 693 -23.97 -25.69 -12.33
N ASN A 694 -23.02 -25.36 -11.46
CA ASN A 694 -23.27 -25.17 -10.04
C ASN A 694 -23.91 -23.83 -9.68
N PHE A 695 -23.47 -22.73 -10.31
CA PHE A 695 -23.95 -21.37 -10.01
C PHE A 695 -24.81 -20.76 -11.12
N GLY A 696 -24.87 -21.38 -12.31
CA GLY A 696 -25.51 -20.79 -13.50
C GLY A 696 -27.00 -20.49 -13.32
N PHE A 697 -27.70 -21.28 -12.51
CA PHE A 697 -29.12 -21.08 -12.24
C PHE A 697 -29.41 -19.74 -11.52
N LEU A 698 -28.43 -19.20 -10.80
CA LEU A 698 -28.56 -17.92 -10.09
C LEU A 698 -28.40 -16.68 -11.01
N TYR A 699 -27.91 -16.83 -12.24
CA TYR A 699 -27.77 -15.71 -13.18
C TYR A 699 -29.10 -15.24 -13.76
N ASN A 700 -30.11 -16.12 -13.81
CA ASN A 700 -31.45 -15.81 -14.31
C ASN A 700 -32.50 -16.24 -13.29
N ILE A 701 -32.50 -15.60 -12.12
CA ILE A 701 -33.41 -15.92 -11.00
C ILE A 701 -34.87 -15.93 -11.46
N GLU A 702 -35.26 -15.04 -12.38
CA GLU A 702 -36.62 -15.02 -12.92
C GLU A 702 -37.03 -16.31 -13.64
N ASN A 703 -36.11 -16.90 -14.39
CA ASN A 703 -36.36 -18.12 -15.15
C ASN A 703 -36.54 -19.33 -14.22
N LEU A 704 -36.17 -19.23 -12.95
CA LEU A 704 -36.40 -20.27 -11.95
C LEU A 704 -37.90 -20.49 -11.69
N LYS A 705 -38.80 -19.55 -12.06
CA LYS A 705 -40.25 -19.78 -12.09
C LYS A 705 -40.67 -20.91 -13.03
N LEU A 706 -39.86 -21.17 -14.06
CA LEU A 706 -40.12 -22.18 -15.10
C LEU A 706 -39.48 -23.54 -14.77
N PHE A 707 -38.65 -23.60 -13.73
CA PHE A 707 -37.98 -24.84 -13.32
C PHE A 707 -38.96 -25.74 -12.57
N GLU A 708 -38.79 -27.05 -12.76
CA GLU A 708 -39.47 -28.02 -11.91
C GLU A 708 -38.92 -27.94 -10.49
N ASP A 709 -39.79 -27.99 -9.49
CA ASP A 709 -39.43 -27.85 -8.07
C ASP A 709 -38.31 -28.82 -7.64
N GLU A 710 -38.37 -30.07 -8.10
CA GLU A 710 -37.34 -31.08 -7.81
C GLU A 710 -35.98 -30.71 -8.40
N THR A 711 -35.97 -30.11 -9.61
CA THR A 711 -34.72 -29.69 -10.26
C THR A 711 -34.10 -28.49 -9.54
N LEU A 712 -34.90 -27.50 -9.14
CA LEU A 712 -34.40 -26.34 -8.40
C LEU A 712 -33.88 -26.75 -7.02
N ARG A 713 -34.62 -27.61 -6.31
CA ARG A 713 -34.21 -28.14 -5.01
C ARG A 713 -32.89 -28.90 -5.10
N LYS A 714 -32.72 -29.72 -6.15
CA LYS A 714 -31.45 -30.41 -6.41
C LYS A 714 -30.30 -29.43 -6.58
N HIS A 715 -30.44 -28.39 -7.40
CA HIS A 715 -29.40 -27.38 -7.57
C HIS A 715 -29.04 -26.68 -6.26
N CYS A 716 -30.02 -26.34 -5.42
CA CYS A 716 -29.76 -25.73 -4.11
C CYS A 716 -29.03 -26.68 -3.15
N MET A 717 -29.37 -27.97 -3.15
CA MET A 717 -28.67 -28.99 -2.35
C MET A 717 -27.25 -29.24 -2.86
N ASP A 718 -27.07 -29.31 -4.18
CA ASP A 718 -25.75 -29.45 -4.80
C ASP A 718 -24.85 -28.25 -4.44
N LEU A 719 -25.42 -27.04 -4.39
CA LEU A 719 -24.71 -25.83 -3.96
C LEU A 719 -24.34 -25.85 -2.46
N GLU A 720 -25.22 -26.34 -1.58
CA GLU A 720 -24.91 -26.54 -0.16
C GLU A 720 -23.72 -27.50 0.01
N ILE A 721 -23.74 -28.63 -0.70
CA ILE A 721 -22.66 -29.63 -0.67
C ILE A 721 -21.35 -29.00 -1.15
N LEU A 722 -21.40 -28.20 -2.22
CA LEU A 722 -20.25 -27.50 -2.78
C LEU A 722 -19.66 -26.46 -1.80
N LEU A 723 -20.51 -25.78 -1.03
CA LEU A 723 -20.13 -24.74 -0.06
C LEU A 723 -19.91 -25.28 1.36
N LYS A 724 -19.78 -26.60 1.50
CA LYS A 724 -19.50 -27.26 2.77
C LYS A 724 -18.01 -27.62 2.89
N ASP A 725 -17.42 -27.29 4.02
CA ASP A 725 -16.05 -27.65 4.39
C ASP A 725 -16.02 -28.22 5.81
N GLY A 726 -15.97 -29.55 5.89
CA GLY A 726 -16.15 -30.28 7.15
C GLY A 726 -17.55 -30.05 7.75
N GLU A 727 -17.58 -29.46 8.95
CA GLU A 727 -18.81 -29.13 9.67
C GLU A 727 -19.35 -27.73 9.33
N ASN A 728 -18.56 -26.88 8.67
CA ASN A 728 -18.97 -25.52 8.33
C ASN A 728 -19.63 -25.50 6.94
N CYS A 729 -20.80 -24.89 6.86
CA CYS A 729 -21.48 -24.60 5.60
C CYS A 729 -21.81 -23.11 5.53
N ASP A 730 -21.73 -22.52 4.33
CA ASP A 730 -22.05 -21.09 4.15
C ASP A 730 -23.54 -20.81 4.01
N LEU A 731 -24.34 -21.78 3.55
CA LEU A 731 -25.78 -21.63 3.33
C LEU A 731 -26.53 -22.95 3.55
N SER A 732 -27.84 -22.88 3.71
CA SER A 732 -28.73 -24.06 3.74
C SER A 732 -29.42 -24.20 2.39
N GLY A 733 -29.28 -25.35 1.72
CA GLY A 733 -29.87 -25.60 0.42
C GLY A 733 -31.41 -25.67 0.46
N ILE A 734 -31.96 -26.14 1.58
CA ILE A 734 -33.42 -26.19 1.79
C ILE A 734 -33.97 -24.78 1.97
N GLU A 735 -33.35 -23.96 2.82
CA GLU A 735 -33.79 -22.58 3.03
C GLU A 735 -33.58 -21.73 1.78
N LEU A 736 -32.47 -21.93 1.06
CA LEU A 736 -32.21 -21.26 -0.22
C LEU A 736 -33.33 -21.55 -1.24
N PHE A 737 -33.80 -22.80 -1.31
CA PHE A 737 -34.91 -23.17 -2.19
C PHE A 737 -36.22 -22.43 -1.83
N ASP A 738 -36.56 -22.40 -0.54
CA ASP A 738 -37.77 -21.72 -0.05
C ASP A 738 -37.68 -20.20 -0.27
N GLU A 739 -36.53 -19.61 0.04
CA GLU A 739 -36.24 -18.20 -0.22
C GLU A 739 -36.36 -17.87 -1.72
N LEU A 740 -35.74 -18.67 -2.61
CA LEU A 740 -35.76 -18.43 -4.05
C LEU A 740 -37.19 -18.48 -4.60
N LYS A 741 -38.02 -19.42 -4.13
CA LYS A 741 -39.43 -19.49 -4.54
C LYS A 741 -40.22 -18.24 -4.17
N ILE A 742 -40.00 -17.72 -2.97
CA ILE A 742 -40.66 -16.50 -2.50
C ILE A 742 -40.13 -15.30 -3.29
N PHE A 743 -38.81 -15.16 -3.38
CA PHE A 743 -38.15 -14.05 -4.06
C PHE A 743 -38.52 -13.96 -5.54
N CYS A 744 -38.59 -15.10 -6.23
CA CYS A 744 -39.06 -15.17 -7.62
C CYS A 744 -40.45 -14.55 -7.78
N ARG A 745 -41.38 -14.79 -6.84
CA ARG A 745 -42.73 -14.20 -6.92
C ARG A 745 -42.74 -12.68 -6.75
N ILE A 746 -41.74 -12.12 -6.06
CA ILE A 746 -41.59 -10.68 -5.86
C ILE A 746 -41.00 -10.01 -7.10
N LEU A 747 -40.17 -10.71 -7.87
CA LEU A 747 -39.61 -10.23 -9.13
C LEU A 747 -40.72 -10.07 -10.19
N ASN A 748 -41.12 -8.82 -10.43
CA ASN A 748 -42.22 -8.43 -11.32
C ASN A 748 -41.77 -7.93 -12.70
N LYS A 749 -40.47 -7.71 -12.93
CA LYS A 749 -39.92 -7.26 -14.22
C LYS A 749 -39.26 -8.43 -14.96
N PRO A 750 -39.29 -8.45 -16.30
CA PRO A 750 -38.46 -9.35 -17.10
C PRO A 750 -37.05 -8.76 -17.30
N LYS A 751 -36.01 -9.57 -17.05
CA LYS A 751 -34.56 -9.26 -17.12
C LYS A 751 -34.02 -8.32 -16.04
N THR A 752 -34.21 -8.71 -14.80
CA THR A 752 -33.57 -8.15 -13.61
C THR A 752 -32.13 -8.66 -13.59
N SER A 753 -31.14 -7.76 -13.65
CA SER A 753 -29.74 -8.14 -13.50
C SER A 753 -29.48 -8.66 -12.08
N ILE A 754 -28.36 -9.38 -11.87
CA ILE A 754 -27.93 -9.73 -10.51
C ILE A 754 -27.78 -8.45 -9.66
N ASP A 755 -27.41 -7.32 -10.32
CA ASP A 755 -27.30 -6.00 -9.70
C ASP A 755 -28.59 -5.55 -9.03
N GLU A 756 -29.69 -5.65 -9.76
CA GLU A 756 -31.00 -5.29 -9.26
C GLU A 756 -31.51 -6.30 -8.22
N CYS A 757 -31.18 -7.60 -8.35
CA CYS A 757 -31.62 -8.63 -7.41
C CYS A 757 -31.02 -8.46 -6.02
N LEU A 758 -29.70 -8.27 -5.93
CA LEU A 758 -29.02 -8.06 -4.64
C LEU A 758 -29.44 -6.74 -3.99
N ASN A 759 -29.59 -5.66 -4.76
CA ASN A 759 -30.08 -4.38 -4.20
C ASN A 759 -31.50 -4.52 -3.64
N LEU A 760 -32.37 -5.30 -4.30
CA LEU A 760 -33.70 -5.60 -3.79
C LEU A 760 -33.61 -6.41 -2.49
N ILE A 761 -32.75 -7.42 -2.42
CA ILE A 761 -32.56 -8.23 -1.21
C ILE A 761 -32.07 -7.37 -0.03
N GLU A 762 -31.08 -6.51 -0.26
CA GLU A 762 -30.57 -5.62 0.80
C GLU A 762 -31.64 -4.61 1.27
N SER A 763 -32.52 -4.16 0.38
CA SER A 763 -33.68 -3.31 0.75
C SER A 763 -34.74 -4.05 1.59
N THR A 764 -34.74 -5.38 1.60
CA THR A 764 -35.71 -6.21 2.36
C THR A 764 -35.28 -6.51 3.80
N CYS A 765 -34.29 -5.78 4.33
CA CYS A 765 -33.81 -5.88 5.71
C CYS A 765 -33.45 -7.31 6.17
N GLY A 766 -32.84 -8.11 5.28
CA GLY A 766 -32.35 -9.45 5.63
C GLY A 766 -33.39 -10.58 5.52
N SER A 767 -34.46 -10.38 4.73
CA SER A 767 -35.50 -11.40 4.50
C SER A 767 -35.04 -12.60 3.64
N PHE A 768 -33.93 -12.46 2.91
CA PHE A 768 -33.38 -13.50 2.01
C PHE A 768 -31.87 -13.71 2.23
N PRO A 769 -31.45 -14.17 3.43
CA PRO A 769 -30.04 -14.28 3.79
C PRO A 769 -29.28 -15.33 2.97
N ASN A 770 -29.88 -16.49 2.66
CA ASN A 770 -29.22 -17.54 1.89
C ASN A 770 -29.02 -17.10 0.42
N ILE A 771 -29.99 -16.41 -0.17
CA ILE A 771 -29.82 -15.82 -1.52
C ILE A 771 -28.71 -14.77 -1.51
N SER A 772 -28.68 -13.86 -0.52
CA SER A 772 -27.62 -12.83 -0.42
C SER A 772 -26.23 -13.49 -0.35
N ILE A 773 -26.06 -14.53 0.47
CA ILE A 773 -24.79 -15.28 0.58
C ILE A 773 -24.43 -15.93 -0.76
N ALA A 774 -25.36 -16.64 -1.39
CA ALA A 774 -25.12 -17.34 -2.66
C ALA A 774 -24.68 -16.35 -3.76
N LEU A 775 -25.35 -15.21 -3.89
CA LEU A 775 -25.03 -14.18 -4.87
C LEU A 775 -23.70 -13.47 -4.57
N ARG A 776 -23.40 -13.18 -3.30
CA ARG A 776 -22.10 -12.60 -2.93
C ARG A 776 -20.95 -13.54 -3.24
N ILE A 777 -21.08 -14.85 -2.95
CA ILE A 777 -20.06 -15.84 -3.30
C ILE A 777 -19.89 -15.91 -4.82
N LEU A 778 -21.00 -15.96 -5.57
CA LEU A 778 -21.00 -16.00 -7.03
C LEU A 778 -20.23 -14.81 -7.64
N LEU A 779 -20.53 -13.59 -7.22
CA LEU A 779 -19.92 -12.38 -7.77
C LEU A 779 -18.45 -12.18 -7.32
N THR A 780 -18.07 -12.82 -6.22
CA THR A 780 -16.68 -12.85 -5.73
C THR A 780 -15.79 -13.73 -6.61
N LEU A 781 -16.35 -14.68 -7.37
CA LEU A 781 -15.58 -15.51 -8.31
C LEU A 781 -15.26 -14.70 -9.59
N PRO A 782 -13.98 -14.53 -9.93
CA PRO A 782 -13.58 -13.77 -11.11
C PRO A 782 -13.82 -14.60 -12.37
N ILE A 783 -14.39 -14.00 -13.41
CA ILE A 783 -14.52 -14.64 -14.73
C ILE A 783 -13.27 -14.35 -15.59
N THR A 784 -12.63 -13.21 -15.36
CA THR A 784 -11.37 -12.80 -16.00
C THR A 784 -10.42 -12.19 -14.98
N THR A 785 -9.12 -12.21 -15.28
CA THR A 785 -8.07 -11.58 -14.47
C THR A 785 -7.56 -10.29 -15.12
N ALA A 786 -8.46 -9.46 -15.69
CA ALA A 786 -8.07 -8.27 -16.43
C ALA A 786 -7.29 -7.24 -15.58
N SER A 787 -7.59 -7.15 -14.27
CA SER A 787 -6.87 -6.22 -13.37
C SER A 787 -5.40 -6.58 -13.17
N ALA A 788 -5.01 -7.84 -13.32
CA ALA A 788 -3.60 -8.24 -13.33
C ALA A 788 -2.84 -7.61 -14.51
N GLU A 789 -3.46 -7.54 -15.68
CA GLU A 789 -2.83 -6.89 -16.84
C GLU A 789 -2.68 -5.37 -16.64
N ARG A 790 -3.65 -4.75 -15.97
CA ARG A 790 -3.59 -3.32 -15.60
C ARG A 790 -2.44 -3.06 -14.63
N SER A 791 -2.26 -3.91 -13.60
CA SER A 791 -1.15 -3.76 -12.65
C SER A 791 0.21 -3.91 -13.35
N PHE A 792 0.36 -4.85 -14.28
CA PHE A 792 1.60 -5.00 -15.07
C PHE A 792 1.88 -3.85 -16.02
N SER A 793 0.84 -3.21 -16.53
CA SER A 793 1.00 -2.00 -17.34
C SER A 793 1.58 -0.87 -16.49
N LYS A 794 1.10 -0.69 -15.26
CA LYS A 794 1.68 0.25 -14.29
C LYS A 794 3.09 -0.14 -13.87
N LEU A 795 3.36 -1.43 -13.62
CA LEU A 795 4.70 -1.94 -13.32
C LEU A 795 5.74 -1.51 -14.37
N LYS A 796 5.41 -1.61 -15.66
CA LYS A 796 6.31 -1.20 -16.76
C LYS A 796 6.59 0.31 -16.77
N ILE A 797 5.62 1.11 -16.34
CA ILE A 797 5.78 2.57 -16.24
C ILE A 797 6.66 2.88 -15.02
N ILE A 798 6.30 2.39 -13.83
CA ILE A 798 7.01 2.64 -12.55
C ILE A 798 8.45 2.12 -12.62
N LYS A 799 8.65 0.89 -13.10
CA LYS A 799 9.97 0.24 -13.23
C LYS A 799 10.39 0.17 -14.69
N ASN A 800 10.71 1.35 -15.25
CA ASN A 800 11.23 1.49 -16.60
C ASN A 800 12.77 1.30 -16.66
N TYR A 801 13.34 1.41 -17.86
CA TYR A 801 14.77 1.20 -18.12
C TYR A 801 15.70 2.04 -17.22
N LEU A 802 15.30 3.27 -16.87
CA LEU A 802 16.07 4.18 -16.02
C LEU A 802 15.90 3.92 -14.52
N ARG A 803 14.92 3.09 -14.11
CA ARG A 803 14.54 2.84 -12.71
C ARG A 803 14.65 1.37 -12.28
N THR A 804 15.50 0.60 -12.95
CA THR A 804 15.68 -0.85 -12.73
C THR A 804 16.25 -1.22 -11.36
N THR A 805 16.92 -0.28 -10.68
CA THR A 805 17.55 -0.47 -9.36
C THR A 805 16.62 -0.21 -8.17
N MET A 806 15.32 0.01 -8.41
CA MET A 806 14.32 0.21 -7.35
C MET A 806 14.18 -1.04 -6.48
N LEU A 807 14.11 -0.85 -5.16
CA LEU A 807 13.85 -1.92 -4.19
C LEU A 807 12.39 -2.38 -4.25
N GLN A 808 12.13 -3.62 -3.81
CA GLN A 808 10.80 -4.23 -3.90
C GLN A 808 9.75 -3.46 -3.09
N ASP A 809 10.06 -3.07 -1.85
CA ASP A 809 9.12 -2.36 -0.99
C ASP A 809 8.67 -1.04 -1.63
N ARG A 810 9.64 -0.22 -2.11
CA ARG A 810 9.32 1.02 -2.82
C ARG A 810 8.53 0.78 -4.11
N LEU A 811 8.78 -0.33 -4.81
CA LEU A 811 8.06 -0.68 -6.03
C LEU A 811 6.59 -0.98 -5.73
N SER A 812 6.33 -1.82 -4.72
CA SER A 812 4.99 -2.16 -4.28
C SER A 812 4.25 -0.95 -3.71
N ASP A 813 4.92 -0.13 -2.89
CA ASP A 813 4.34 1.07 -2.29
C ASP A 813 3.96 2.13 -3.35
N LEU A 814 4.79 2.34 -4.38
CA LEU A 814 4.44 3.23 -5.50
C LEU A 814 3.35 2.63 -6.39
N ALA A 815 3.34 1.30 -6.54
CA ALA A 815 2.33 0.62 -7.34
C ALA A 815 0.95 0.73 -6.72
N ILE A 816 0.82 0.54 -5.40
CA ILE A 816 -0.49 0.67 -4.74
C ILE A 816 -1.01 2.10 -4.83
N ILE A 817 -0.18 3.12 -4.60
CA ILE A 817 -0.58 4.53 -4.75
C ILE A 817 -1.02 4.82 -6.19
N SER A 818 -0.31 4.29 -7.20
CA SER A 818 -0.69 4.56 -8.60
C SER A 818 -1.89 3.75 -9.09
N ILE A 819 -2.12 2.54 -8.58
CA ILE A 819 -3.21 1.66 -9.02
C ILE A 819 -4.50 2.05 -8.29
N GLU A 820 -4.43 2.23 -6.97
CA GLU A 820 -5.56 2.55 -6.09
C GLU A 820 -5.70 4.07 -5.88
N ARG A 821 -5.66 4.83 -6.99
CA ARG A 821 -5.67 6.29 -6.95
C ARG A 821 -6.91 6.85 -6.25
N ASP A 822 -8.08 6.28 -6.51
CA ASP A 822 -9.36 6.73 -5.94
C ASP A 822 -9.36 6.66 -4.40
N LEU A 823 -8.62 5.70 -3.83
CA LEU A 823 -8.42 5.61 -2.38
C LEU A 823 -7.40 6.62 -1.88
N CYS A 824 -6.39 6.94 -2.70
CA CYS A 824 -5.35 7.92 -2.38
C CYS A 824 -5.92 9.34 -2.25
N GLU A 825 -6.77 9.75 -3.19
CA GLU A 825 -7.40 11.10 -3.20
C GLU A 825 -8.24 11.40 -1.95
N ASN A 826 -8.73 10.36 -1.26
CA ASN A 826 -9.54 10.47 -0.06
C ASN A 826 -8.74 10.44 1.25
N ILE A 827 -7.41 10.42 1.20
CA ILE A 827 -6.57 10.31 2.40
C ILE A 827 -6.44 11.64 3.13
N ASP A 828 -6.78 11.67 4.43
CA ASP A 828 -6.42 12.80 5.29
C ASP A 828 -4.89 12.83 5.54
N TYR A 829 -4.26 13.93 5.11
CA TYR A 829 -2.85 14.22 5.36
C TYR A 829 -2.51 14.41 6.84
N ASN A 830 -3.46 14.87 7.67
CA ASN A 830 -3.21 15.04 9.10
C ASN A 830 -2.83 13.71 9.75
N ASP A 831 -3.56 12.64 9.43
CA ASP A 831 -3.27 11.29 9.93
C ASP A 831 -1.90 10.79 9.47
N ILE A 832 -1.51 11.06 8.21
CA ILE A 832 -0.18 10.68 7.70
C ILE A 832 0.90 11.39 8.52
N ILE A 833 0.71 12.68 8.79
CA ILE A 833 1.66 13.50 9.54
C ILE A 833 1.76 13.01 10.99
N GLU A 834 0.64 12.69 11.63
CA GLU A 834 0.62 12.13 12.98
C GLU A 834 1.33 10.78 13.02
N LYS A 835 1.07 9.91 12.05
CA LYS A 835 1.75 8.61 11.98
C LYS A 835 3.25 8.76 11.75
N PHE A 836 3.63 9.67 10.87
CA PHE A 836 5.04 9.99 10.61
C PHE A 836 5.72 10.53 11.88
N ALA A 837 5.06 11.41 12.62
CA ALA A 837 5.55 11.96 13.87
C ALA A 837 5.72 10.88 14.95
N GLU A 838 4.75 9.96 15.11
CA GLU A 838 4.88 8.82 16.03
C GLU A 838 6.11 7.94 15.71
N ILE A 839 6.32 7.63 14.44
CA ILE A 839 7.45 6.78 13.99
C ILE A 839 8.78 7.48 14.26
N LYS A 840 8.83 8.83 14.12
CA LYS A 840 10.03 9.62 14.38
C LYS A 840 10.29 9.81 15.87
N ALA A 841 9.25 10.08 16.67
CA ALA A 841 9.36 10.25 18.11
C ALA A 841 9.91 8.99 18.80
N ARG A 842 9.48 7.79 18.37
CA ARG A 842 9.96 6.51 18.91
C ARG A 842 11.40 6.14 18.54
N LYS A 843 12.08 6.90 17.66
CA LYS A 843 13.50 6.68 17.33
C LYS A 843 14.46 7.32 18.33
N ILE A 844 13.96 8.04 19.34
CA ILE A 844 14.72 8.50 20.49
C ILE A 844 14.57 7.43 21.59
N ASN A 845 15.56 6.53 21.70
CA ASN A 845 15.63 5.61 22.83
C ASN A 845 16.02 6.42 24.06
N PHE A 846 15.07 6.60 24.98
CA PHE A 846 15.31 7.18 26.30
C PHE A 846 16.11 6.21 27.19
#